data_AF-A0A931UWG5-F1
#
_entry.id   AF-A0A931UWG5-F1
#
_cell.length_a   1.000
_cell.length_b   1.000
_cell.length_c   1.000
_cell.angle_alpha   90.00
_cell.angle_beta   90.00
_cell.angle_gamma   90.00
#
_symmetry.space_group_name_H-M   'P 1'
#
loop_
_entity.id
_entity.type
_entity.pdbx_description
1 polymer ?
#
loop_
_entity_poly.entity_id
_entity_poly.type
_entity_poly.pdbx_seq_one_letter_code
_entity_poly.pdbx_strand_id
1 'polypeptide(L)'
;MRHVGRAVSVALVLVSAWGCGGGPSELALEAPDGSVVDDATGTGGDAAEDGGFVLDTSGCVPKTCTDLGVNCGPAADGCGGIIESCGTCTAPEFCGGGGASKCGAGDAGSCTPKTCTELGAKCGKQGDGCGSLIDCGTCVAPETCGGGGVPNVCGMGGPGPDGGACVPKTCAAMGFDCGPVADGCGGLVTCGTCASGTICGVAGKPNVCGVPPPAPCAKKTCADVGANCGPVSDGCGGLTASCGTCSGTETCGGGGVPSKCGGPPACVKKTCADYPGTCGQQPDGCGGLTVSCGSCTLPDTCGGGGVPSKCGGAPVCVKKTCADYPGTCGAQSDGCGGLTASCGTCTSPQTCGGGGVPNKCGAPPPCVPKTCADYPGTCGPQIDGCGGVTASCGTCTSPAFCGGGGPGKCGTGGTTTCINLQCKQTTCTGTATTSISGVVYDPAGLRPLPNVNVYVPNAAVAPLTSGASCDGCSAGLSGMPLVQTVTDIRGRFKLVNMPVDANVPVVIQVGKWRRQIKVTTAKCVDTVVPAGLTRLPRNKTEGDIPKIALVTGGADALECLLRKVGIDDSEFTGPAGTGRVNLYAGAGGGTSSYSAGGAFPTATQLWSSLDPNTVVTPQIYGLRRYDVVLLSCEASEATGNKTNAALKAMQDYVNAGGRVFGSHYHYTWMRRSSGLAAPYNNWATMVSWNTSLVTLANDTPETVLTTFPKALTMNQWMQVTPPPPAVPWATVVPPAASPSRFPVDGGRRSINAINDKTNTLTWIQTVSGNYPQYFSFDTPVGAAAGKACGRFVFSDLHVASGDDPGGTFPANDCTTPKTSMSPQEGALEFMFFDLASPVCGGTTPPPTCTPTTCAAQGIECGTAPDGCGGTLSCGTCTAPAVCSTGGKCSTSSCVPTTCTALGYECGSWADGCGGTLNCGPCAAGTCGGGGVPGKCGGPSCTATTCAALGYDCGSWPDGCGGTLTCGTCTPPASCGGSGVAGKCGAPTCTPKTCLGLGYECGSWADGCGGVLSCGVCTPPATCGASTPGKCDVSTCTPKSCADMGVKCGPSGDGCGGTIDCGACPPGGGCTPLTCGGRCGPQGDGCGGVLTCPACPGGTCVPTTCAAAGAECGLYPDGCGKLLDCGTCVAPKTCGGGGVPNKCGGVM
;
A
#
# COMPACT_ATOMS: atom_id res chain seq x y z
N MET A 1 41.21 27.25 54.34
CA MET A 1 42.45 27.01 55.11
C MET A 1 43.10 25.75 54.54
N ARG A 2 44.42 25.77 54.29
CA ARG A 2 45.45 24.70 54.47
C ARG A 2 45.07 23.24 54.12
N HIS A 3 45.82 22.45 53.34
CA HIS A 3 47.05 22.53 52.51
C HIS A 3 46.95 21.35 51.50
N VAL A 4 47.40 21.31 50.23
CA VAL A 4 48.66 21.67 49.54
C VAL A 4 49.87 20.77 49.88
N GLY A 5 50.35 20.00 48.89
CA GLY A 5 51.59 19.17 48.92
C GLY A 5 51.46 17.92 48.03
N ARG A 6 51.89 17.79 46.76
CA ARG A 6 53.02 18.29 45.92
C ARG A 6 54.15 17.25 45.78
N ALA A 7 54.42 16.85 44.53
CA ALA A 7 55.57 16.05 44.03
C ALA A 7 55.63 14.57 44.50
N VAL A 8 56.21 13.61 43.77
CA VAL A 8 57.35 13.65 42.82
C VAL A 8 57.08 12.81 41.55
N SER A 9 57.62 13.27 40.42
CA SER A 9 57.67 12.53 39.15
C SER A 9 58.90 11.61 39.07
N VAL A 10 58.72 10.37 38.63
CA VAL A 10 59.79 9.60 37.96
C VAL A 10 59.17 8.95 36.72
N ALA A 11 59.72 9.26 35.56
CA ALA A 11 59.43 8.55 34.32
C ALA A 11 60.52 7.50 34.10
N LEU A 12 60.14 6.28 33.74
CA LEU A 12 61.04 5.33 33.10
C LEU A 12 60.26 4.49 32.09
N VAL A 13 60.89 4.30 30.95
CA VAL A 13 60.34 3.75 29.70
C VAL A 13 60.64 2.24 29.63
N LEU A 14 60.02 1.57 28.65
CA LEU A 14 60.19 0.18 28.20
C LEU A 14 59.23 -0.81 28.87
N VAL A 15 58.65 -1.82 28.21
CA VAL A 15 58.31 -2.21 26.82
C VAL A 15 57.92 -3.70 26.93
N SER A 16 57.12 -4.20 25.99
CA SER A 16 56.86 -5.63 25.68
C SER A 16 56.10 -6.53 26.70
N ALA A 17 54.93 -6.96 26.21
CA ALA A 17 54.52 -8.36 26.03
C ALA A 17 54.20 -9.28 27.23
N TRP A 18 52.91 -9.69 27.26
CA TRP A 18 52.39 -11.07 27.40
C TRP A 18 52.89 -11.96 28.55
N GLY A 19 51.95 -12.47 29.36
CA GLY A 19 52.19 -13.66 30.18
C GLY A 19 51.17 -13.89 31.30
N CYS A 20 50.39 -14.96 31.19
CA CYS A 20 49.43 -15.46 32.17
C CYS A 20 50.00 -15.64 33.60
N GLY A 21 49.12 -15.54 34.61
CA GLY A 21 49.40 -16.04 35.97
C GLY A 21 48.20 -15.79 36.89
N GLY A 22 47.70 -16.84 37.55
CA GLY A 22 46.56 -16.75 38.47
C GLY A 22 46.90 -16.17 39.85
N GLY A 23 45.89 -16.12 40.73
CA GLY A 23 46.07 -15.82 42.16
C GLY A 23 46.77 -16.96 42.94
N PRO A 24 46.60 -17.11 44.27
CA PRO A 24 45.37 -16.83 45.02
C PRO A 24 45.56 -16.17 46.42
N SER A 25 44.47 -15.94 47.14
CA SER A 25 44.38 -16.08 48.61
C SER A 25 42.90 -16.25 48.98
N GLU A 26 42.57 -17.40 49.58
CA GLU A 26 41.21 -17.78 49.98
C GLU A 26 40.82 -17.20 51.34
N LEU A 27 39.52 -17.24 51.66
CA LEU A 27 39.06 -17.76 52.95
C LEU A 27 37.63 -18.28 52.80
N ALA A 28 37.44 -19.55 53.16
CA ALA A 28 36.23 -20.34 52.94
C ALA A 28 35.30 -20.39 54.17
N LEU A 29 34.14 -21.07 54.00
CA LEU A 29 33.25 -21.74 54.97
C LEU A 29 31.84 -21.85 54.32
N GLU A 30 31.10 -22.96 54.29
CA GLU A 30 31.39 -24.41 54.47
C GLU A 30 30.20 -25.21 53.88
N ALA A 31 30.41 -26.46 53.44
CA ALA A 31 29.35 -27.41 53.00
C ALA A 31 29.02 -28.43 54.12
N PRO A 32 27.97 -29.28 54.00
CA PRO A 32 28.06 -30.60 53.32
C PRO A 32 26.70 -31.05 52.67
N ASP A 33 26.44 -32.22 52.05
CA ASP A 33 27.12 -33.25 51.22
C ASP A 33 25.95 -34.09 50.59
N GLY A 34 26.04 -35.02 49.62
CA GLY A 34 27.09 -35.68 48.82
C GLY A 34 26.37 -36.60 47.78
N SER A 35 26.90 -37.68 47.18
CA SER A 35 28.25 -38.26 47.11
C SER A 35 28.33 -39.32 45.97
N VAL A 36 29.43 -39.33 45.18
CA VAL A 36 30.05 -40.43 44.37
C VAL A 36 29.20 -41.33 43.43
N VAL A 37 29.65 -41.71 42.22
CA VAL A 37 30.89 -42.48 41.92
C VAL A 37 31.51 -42.20 40.54
N ASP A 38 32.84 -42.31 40.47
CA ASP A 38 33.65 -42.39 39.24
C ASP A 38 33.89 -43.85 38.82
N ASP A 39 34.13 -44.09 37.53
CA ASP A 39 35.23 -44.99 37.09
C ASP A 39 35.76 -44.59 35.70
N ALA A 40 37.04 -44.83 35.46
CA ALA A 40 37.75 -44.59 34.21
C ALA A 40 37.95 -45.92 33.44
N THR A 41 38.26 -45.95 32.15
CA THR A 41 39.65 -45.87 31.65
C THR A 41 39.69 -45.98 30.11
N GLY A 42 40.80 -45.53 29.52
CA GLY A 42 41.00 -45.28 28.08
C GLY A 42 40.82 -46.46 27.11
N THR A 43 40.86 -46.19 25.80
CA THR A 43 42.13 -45.93 25.08
C THR A 43 41.90 -45.36 23.66
N GLY A 44 42.85 -44.57 23.12
CA GLY A 44 43.09 -44.50 21.66
C GLY A 44 42.99 -43.15 20.91
N GLY A 45 44.05 -42.33 20.96
CA GLY A 45 44.75 -41.78 19.77
C GLY A 45 44.06 -40.86 18.74
N ASP A 46 44.22 -39.55 18.94
CA ASP A 46 44.85 -38.56 18.03
C ASP A 46 44.57 -38.48 16.49
N ALA A 47 43.94 -37.35 16.14
CA ALA A 47 44.32 -36.38 15.08
C ALA A 47 44.04 -36.60 13.56
N ALA A 48 43.22 -35.65 13.04
CA ALA A 48 43.30 -34.95 11.74
C ALA A 48 42.57 -35.46 10.47
N GLU A 49 41.66 -34.58 10.00
CA GLU A 49 41.12 -34.30 8.65
C GLU A 49 40.17 -35.25 7.89
N ASP A 50 39.18 -34.59 7.28
CA ASP A 50 38.25 -34.90 6.18
C ASP A 50 37.58 -36.28 6.01
N GLY A 51 36.25 -36.25 6.09
CA GLY A 51 35.36 -37.33 5.68
C GLY A 51 33.88 -36.98 5.91
N GLY A 52 33.26 -36.22 5.01
CA GLY A 52 31.82 -35.96 5.07
C GLY A 52 31.01 -37.22 4.74
N PHE A 53 29.94 -37.50 5.50
CA PHE A 53 29.00 -38.58 5.16
C PHE A 53 27.53 -38.15 5.29
N VAL A 54 26.96 -37.89 4.12
CA VAL A 54 25.58 -38.09 3.65
C VAL A 54 24.52 -38.44 4.72
N LEU A 55 23.44 -37.64 4.80
CA LEU A 55 22.13 -38.18 5.16
C LEU A 55 21.65 -39.05 4.01
N ASP A 56 21.77 -40.35 4.18
CA ASP A 56 21.38 -41.34 3.18
C ASP A 56 19.87 -41.30 2.89
N THR A 57 19.51 -40.88 1.67
CA THR A 57 18.13 -40.91 1.16
C THR A 57 17.76 -42.25 0.52
N SER A 58 18.56 -43.33 0.67
CA SER A 58 18.34 -44.63 0.01
C SER A 58 17.05 -45.38 0.42
N GLY A 59 16.30 -44.88 1.40
CA GLY A 59 14.97 -45.40 1.74
C GLY A 59 13.86 -45.02 0.74
N CYS A 60 13.99 -43.88 0.03
CA CYS A 60 12.96 -43.39 -0.88
C CYS A 60 13.53 -43.23 -2.29
N VAL A 61 13.17 -44.16 -3.18
CA VAL A 61 13.49 -44.08 -4.61
C VAL A 61 12.48 -43.12 -5.26
N PRO A 62 12.89 -41.94 -5.75
CA PRO A 62 11.99 -41.00 -6.40
C PRO A 62 11.40 -41.64 -7.65
N LYS A 63 10.07 -41.67 -7.74
CA LYS A 63 9.36 -42.28 -8.87
C LYS A 63 9.47 -41.39 -10.10
N THR A 64 9.69 -41.99 -11.27
CA THR A 64 9.60 -41.28 -12.55
C THR A 64 8.14 -41.08 -12.96
N CYS A 65 7.91 -40.23 -13.96
CA CYS A 65 6.60 -40.07 -14.59
C CYS A 65 5.98 -41.41 -15.04
N THR A 66 6.82 -42.32 -15.55
CA THR A 66 6.43 -43.68 -15.95
C THR A 66 5.98 -44.52 -14.76
N ASP A 67 6.70 -44.47 -13.63
CA ASP A 67 6.38 -45.22 -12.40
C ASP A 67 5.12 -44.69 -11.69
N LEU A 68 4.76 -43.43 -11.95
CA LEU A 68 3.55 -42.77 -11.50
C LEU A 68 2.39 -42.92 -12.51
N GLY A 69 2.66 -43.38 -13.73
CA GLY A 69 1.69 -43.48 -14.82
C GLY A 69 1.14 -42.12 -15.30
N VAL A 70 1.91 -41.04 -15.16
CA VAL A 70 1.54 -39.67 -15.57
C VAL A 70 2.33 -39.28 -16.83
N ASN A 71 1.69 -38.56 -17.74
CA ASN A 71 2.27 -38.21 -19.05
C ASN A 71 2.13 -36.72 -19.43
N CYS A 72 1.74 -35.88 -18.48
CA CYS A 72 1.79 -34.43 -18.66
C CYS A 72 1.86 -33.65 -17.35
N GLY A 73 2.40 -32.43 -17.42
CA GLY A 73 2.41 -31.49 -16.29
C GLY A 73 3.27 -31.95 -15.11
N PRO A 74 3.32 -31.18 -14.02
CA PRO A 74 4.09 -31.54 -12.83
C PRO A 74 3.44 -32.70 -12.06
N ALA A 75 4.26 -33.47 -11.34
CA ALA A 75 3.82 -34.56 -10.46
C ALA A 75 4.74 -34.69 -9.25
N ALA A 76 4.23 -35.12 -8.10
CA ALA A 76 5.07 -35.38 -6.92
C ALA A 76 5.83 -36.71 -7.08
N ASP A 77 7.12 -36.74 -6.76
CA ASP A 77 8.00 -37.91 -6.95
C ASP A 77 7.79 -39.04 -5.91
N GLY A 78 6.96 -38.80 -4.89
CA GLY A 78 6.70 -39.72 -3.78
C GLY A 78 7.69 -39.63 -2.61
N CYS A 79 8.72 -38.79 -2.71
CA CYS A 79 9.78 -38.59 -1.72
C CYS A 79 9.85 -37.15 -1.17
N GLY A 80 8.88 -36.31 -1.53
CA GLY A 80 8.80 -34.90 -1.12
C GLY A 80 9.33 -33.92 -2.16
N GLY A 81 9.84 -34.40 -3.29
CA GLY A 81 10.17 -33.60 -4.46
C GLY A 81 9.01 -33.52 -5.47
N ILE A 82 9.20 -32.69 -6.50
CA ILE A 82 8.28 -32.53 -7.62
C ILE A 82 9.06 -32.77 -8.91
N ILE A 83 8.56 -33.68 -9.74
CA ILE A 83 8.95 -33.82 -11.13
C ILE A 83 8.31 -32.65 -11.88
N GLU A 84 9.10 -31.68 -12.32
CA GLU A 84 8.58 -30.40 -12.81
C GLU A 84 7.76 -30.50 -14.11
N SER A 85 8.01 -31.52 -14.93
CA SER A 85 7.17 -31.84 -16.09
C SER A 85 7.28 -33.30 -16.52
N CYS A 86 6.12 -33.95 -16.64
CA CYS A 86 5.96 -35.30 -17.16
C CYS A 86 5.52 -35.35 -18.64
N GLY A 87 5.60 -34.21 -19.35
CA GLY A 87 5.29 -34.10 -20.77
C GLY A 87 4.23 -33.04 -21.09
N THR A 88 3.86 -32.98 -22.36
CA THR A 88 2.83 -32.09 -22.90
C THR A 88 1.90 -32.87 -23.81
N CYS A 89 0.59 -32.63 -23.70
CA CYS A 89 -0.40 -33.33 -24.51
C CYS A 89 -0.44 -32.82 -25.95
N THR A 90 -0.63 -33.74 -26.89
CA THR A 90 -0.87 -33.41 -28.30
C THR A 90 -2.33 -33.02 -28.49
N ALA A 91 -2.59 -31.87 -29.11
CA ALA A 91 -3.97 -31.43 -29.40
C ALA A 91 -4.72 -32.51 -30.22
N PRO A 92 -5.99 -32.84 -29.90
CA PRO A 92 -6.91 -32.08 -29.03
C PRO A 92 -6.85 -32.43 -27.53
N GLU A 93 -5.93 -33.28 -27.08
CA GLU A 93 -5.82 -33.66 -25.67
C GLU A 93 -5.26 -32.52 -24.81
N PHE A 94 -5.71 -32.43 -23.56
CA PHE A 94 -5.18 -31.47 -22.58
C PHE A 94 -4.79 -32.18 -21.28
N CYS A 95 -3.88 -31.54 -20.53
CA CYS A 95 -3.39 -32.13 -19.29
C CYS A 95 -4.43 -32.04 -18.19
N GLY A 96 -4.80 -33.17 -17.60
CA GLY A 96 -5.97 -33.31 -16.74
C GLY A 96 -7.14 -34.03 -17.41
N GLY A 97 -7.18 -34.09 -18.75
CA GLY A 97 -8.28 -34.71 -19.51
C GLY A 97 -8.39 -36.23 -19.32
N GLY A 98 -7.29 -36.89 -18.93
CA GLY A 98 -7.26 -38.31 -18.56
C GLY A 98 -7.23 -38.56 -17.04
N GLY A 99 -7.52 -37.54 -16.23
CA GLY A 99 -7.25 -37.49 -14.80
C GLY A 99 -6.00 -36.67 -14.47
N ALA A 100 -5.70 -36.51 -13.17
CA ALA A 100 -4.59 -35.67 -12.70
C ALA A 100 -3.25 -36.06 -13.35
N SER A 101 -2.57 -35.06 -13.94
CA SER A 101 -1.30 -35.21 -14.67
C SER A 101 -1.34 -36.25 -15.80
N LYS A 102 -2.53 -36.49 -16.38
CA LYS A 102 -2.74 -37.35 -17.55
C LYS A 102 -3.37 -36.61 -18.73
N CYS A 103 -2.82 -36.83 -19.92
CA CYS A 103 -3.47 -36.46 -21.17
C CYS A 103 -4.72 -37.30 -21.38
N GLY A 104 -5.75 -36.67 -21.89
CA GLY A 104 -6.91 -37.32 -22.44
C GLY A 104 -7.71 -36.35 -23.31
N ALA A 105 -8.40 -36.89 -24.30
CA ALA A 105 -9.41 -36.16 -25.02
C ALA A 105 -10.64 -36.00 -24.10
N GLY A 106 -10.82 -34.82 -23.52
CA GLY A 106 -12.14 -34.44 -23.01
C GLY A 106 -13.11 -34.36 -24.18
N ASP A 107 -14.34 -34.85 -24.00
CA ASP A 107 -15.33 -34.96 -25.07
C ASP A 107 -15.51 -33.63 -25.82
N ALA A 108 -15.43 -33.69 -27.15
CA ALA A 108 -15.37 -32.52 -28.02
C ALA A 108 -16.75 -31.83 -28.12
N GLY A 109 -17.09 -31.02 -27.13
CA GLY A 109 -18.28 -30.14 -27.18
C GLY A 109 -18.62 -29.48 -25.85
N SER A 110 -18.39 -28.16 -25.76
CA SER A 110 -18.97 -27.27 -24.74
C SER A 110 -18.78 -27.69 -23.27
N CYS A 111 -17.56 -27.50 -22.73
CA CYS A 111 -17.42 -27.43 -21.28
C CYS A 111 -18.25 -26.25 -20.77
N THR A 112 -19.32 -26.55 -20.04
CA THR A 112 -20.28 -25.56 -19.55
C THR A 112 -19.95 -25.31 -18.08
N PRO A 113 -19.45 -24.11 -17.70
CA PRO A 113 -19.05 -23.79 -16.33
C PRO A 113 -20.20 -24.02 -15.35
N LYS A 114 -19.98 -24.85 -14.32
CA LYS A 114 -20.99 -25.07 -13.28
C LYS A 114 -21.13 -23.84 -12.42
N THR A 115 -22.37 -23.44 -12.15
CA THR A 115 -22.69 -22.35 -11.24
C THR A 115 -22.59 -22.79 -9.78
N CYS A 116 -22.46 -21.82 -8.88
CA CYS A 116 -22.47 -22.07 -7.43
C CYS A 116 -23.69 -22.86 -6.95
N THR A 117 -24.86 -22.62 -7.54
CA THR A 117 -26.10 -23.37 -7.27
C THR A 117 -25.99 -24.83 -7.68
N GLU A 118 -25.39 -25.14 -8.82
CA GLU A 118 -25.18 -26.51 -9.32
C GLU A 118 -24.07 -27.25 -8.57
N LEU A 119 -23.15 -26.52 -7.94
CA LEU A 119 -22.13 -27.06 -7.03
C LEU A 119 -22.61 -27.15 -5.57
N GLY A 120 -23.80 -26.67 -5.24
CA GLY A 120 -24.30 -26.58 -3.86
C GLY A 120 -23.56 -25.58 -2.97
N ALA A 121 -22.68 -24.76 -3.55
CA ALA A 121 -21.86 -23.78 -2.84
C ALA A 121 -22.64 -22.47 -2.62
N LYS A 122 -22.74 -22.03 -1.36
CA LYS A 122 -23.36 -20.76 -0.94
C LYS A 122 -22.33 -19.72 -0.49
N CYS A 123 -21.05 -20.08 -0.47
CA CYS A 123 -19.94 -19.20 -0.13
C CYS A 123 -18.61 -19.79 -0.60
N GLY A 124 -17.57 -18.96 -0.66
CA GLY A 124 -16.20 -19.37 -0.95
C GLY A 124 -15.93 -19.63 -2.44
N LYS A 125 -14.66 -19.86 -2.77
CA LYS A 125 -14.22 -20.05 -4.16
C LYS A 125 -14.20 -21.53 -4.55
N GLN A 126 -14.72 -21.84 -5.73
CA GLN A 126 -14.77 -23.20 -6.27
C GLN A 126 -14.33 -23.28 -7.73
N GLY A 127 -13.88 -24.47 -8.15
CA GLY A 127 -13.61 -24.75 -9.55
C GLY A 127 -14.91 -24.97 -10.32
N ASP A 128 -15.05 -24.35 -11.48
CA ASP A 128 -16.25 -24.44 -12.34
C ASP A 128 -16.38 -25.78 -13.10
N GLY A 129 -15.40 -26.68 -12.98
CA GLY A 129 -15.29 -27.93 -13.74
C GLY A 129 -14.66 -27.79 -15.14
N CYS A 130 -14.34 -26.56 -15.56
CA CYS A 130 -13.75 -26.21 -16.87
C CYS A 130 -12.39 -25.52 -16.75
N GLY A 131 -11.86 -25.36 -15.54
CA GLY A 131 -10.53 -24.82 -15.26
C GLY A 131 -10.51 -23.38 -14.75
N SER A 132 -11.67 -22.75 -14.56
CA SER A 132 -11.78 -21.42 -13.94
C SER A 132 -12.23 -21.50 -12.48
N LEU A 133 -11.99 -20.43 -11.73
CA LEU A 133 -12.45 -20.30 -10.34
C LEU A 133 -13.66 -19.35 -10.28
N ILE A 134 -14.79 -19.84 -9.76
CA ILE A 134 -15.98 -19.06 -9.44
C ILE A 134 -16.02 -18.71 -7.95
N ASP A 135 -16.53 -17.53 -7.60
CA ASP A 135 -16.69 -17.10 -6.21
C ASP A 135 -18.18 -17.14 -5.84
N CYS A 136 -18.52 -17.98 -4.86
CA CYS A 136 -19.88 -18.23 -4.43
C CYS A 136 -20.33 -17.34 -3.27
N GLY A 137 -19.55 -16.29 -2.96
CA GLY A 137 -19.93 -15.23 -2.04
C GLY A 137 -19.44 -15.42 -0.61
N THR A 138 -19.89 -14.54 0.28
CA THR A 138 -19.50 -14.50 1.69
C THR A 138 -20.71 -14.61 2.60
N CYS A 139 -20.55 -15.31 3.72
CA CYS A 139 -21.61 -15.46 4.71
C CYS A 139 -21.86 -14.17 5.49
N VAL A 140 -23.10 -13.97 5.94
CA VAL A 140 -23.47 -12.83 6.78
C VAL A 140 -23.12 -13.19 8.23
N ALA A 141 -22.43 -12.30 8.94
CA ALA A 141 -22.06 -12.53 10.32
C ALA A 141 -23.32 -12.79 11.20
N PRO A 142 -23.30 -13.83 12.06
CA PRO A 142 -22.12 -14.51 12.59
C PRO A 142 -21.79 -15.86 11.91
N GLU A 143 -22.33 -16.16 10.73
CA GLU A 143 -22.01 -17.38 9.97
C GLU A 143 -20.61 -17.29 9.33
N THR A 144 -19.92 -18.43 9.25
CA THR A 144 -18.65 -18.56 8.52
C THR A 144 -18.79 -19.59 7.40
N CYS A 145 -17.98 -19.43 6.34
CA CYS A 145 -18.05 -20.33 5.20
C CYS A 145 -17.46 -21.70 5.56
N GLY A 146 -18.27 -22.75 5.54
CA GLY A 146 -17.92 -24.05 6.11
C GLY A 146 -18.21 -24.20 7.60
N GLY A 147 -18.70 -23.15 8.28
CA GLY A 147 -18.84 -23.09 9.74
C GLY A 147 -19.80 -24.11 10.35
N GLY A 148 -20.72 -24.68 9.57
CA GLY A 148 -21.60 -25.76 9.99
C GLY A 148 -21.05 -27.17 9.76
N GLY A 149 -19.76 -27.33 9.40
CA GLY A 149 -19.15 -28.63 9.08
C GLY A 149 -19.37 -29.11 7.64
N VAL A 150 -20.05 -28.33 6.79
CA VAL A 150 -20.26 -28.61 5.37
C VAL A 150 -19.49 -27.57 4.53
N PRO A 151 -18.42 -27.95 3.81
CA PRO A 151 -17.60 -27.00 3.04
C PRO A 151 -18.42 -26.18 2.02
N ASN A 152 -18.03 -24.92 1.83
CA ASN A 152 -18.67 -23.97 0.90
C ASN A 152 -20.15 -23.65 1.20
N VAL A 153 -20.66 -23.99 2.39
CA VAL A 153 -21.99 -23.61 2.86
C VAL A 153 -21.88 -22.74 4.11
N CYS A 154 -22.66 -21.66 4.17
CA CYS A 154 -22.73 -20.83 5.36
C CYS A 154 -23.38 -21.58 6.51
N GLY A 155 -22.74 -21.52 7.67
CA GLY A 155 -23.28 -22.09 8.89
C GLY A 155 -22.59 -21.52 10.13
N MET A 156 -23.26 -21.68 11.26
CA MET A 156 -22.70 -21.38 12.57
C MET A 156 -22.14 -22.67 13.17
N GLY A 157 -20.99 -22.60 13.83
CA GLY A 157 -20.46 -23.73 14.58
C GLY A 157 -21.44 -24.11 15.70
N GLY A 158 -22.06 -25.29 15.59
CA GLY A 158 -23.07 -25.75 16.55
C GLY A 158 -22.45 -26.02 17.93
N PRO A 159 -23.17 -25.70 19.03
CA PRO A 159 -22.66 -25.97 20.38
C PRO A 159 -22.61 -27.48 20.66
N GLY A 160 -21.58 -27.89 21.41
CA GLY A 160 -21.53 -29.22 22.01
C GLY A 160 -22.63 -29.44 23.06
N PRO A 161 -22.88 -30.70 23.47
CA PRO A 161 -24.10 -31.09 24.19
C PRO A 161 -24.33 -30.47 25.59
N ASP A 162 -23.36 -29.75 26.15
CA ASP A 162 -23.38 -29.30 27.56
C ASP A 162 -23.52 -27.77 27.75
N GLY A 163 -23.65 -26.97 26.68
CA GLY A 163 -24.05 -25.56 26.76
C GLY A 163 -23.06 -24.58 27.43
N GLY A 164 -21.83 -25.00 27.75
CA GLY A 164 -20.74 -24.14 28.21
C GLY A 164 -19.95 -23.49 27.08
N ALA A 165 -19.16 -22.46 27.41
CA ALA A 165 -18.16 -21.92 26.48
C ALA A 165 -17.20 -23.04 26.05
N CYS A 166 -16.83 -23.08 24.77
CA CYS A 166 -16.09 -24.22 24.22
C CYS A 166 -14.71 -24.35 24.88
N VAL A 167 -14.50 -25.47 25.59
CA VAL A 167 -13.22 -25.79 26.24
C VAL A 167 -12.39 -26.63 25.27
N PRO A 168 -11.25 -26.14 24.77
CA PRO A 168 -10.38 -26.90 23.87
C PRO A 168 -9.99 -28.24 24.46
N LYS A 169 -10.22 -29.33 23.73
CA LYS A 169 -9.81 -30.66 24.19
C LYS A 169 -8.28 -30.75 24.15
N THR A 170 -7.68 -31.21 25.24
CA THR A 170 -6.25 -31.50 25.29
C THR A 170 -5.95 -32.84 24.60
N CYS A 171 -4.72 -33.01 24.13
CA CYS A 171 -4.24 -34.27 23.54
C CYS A 171 -4.51 -35.49 24.43
N ALA A 172 -4.25 -35.37 25.73
CA ALA A 172 -4.56 -36.40 26.73
C ALA A 172 -6.07 -36.69 26.84
N ALA A 173 -6.92 -35.67 26.78
CA ALA A 173 -8.38 -35.84 26.82
C ALA A 173 -8.97 -36.45 25.52
N MET A 174 -8.19 -36.47 24.43
CA MET A 174 -8.56 -37.11 23.17
C MET A 174 -7.90 -38.48 22.95
N GLY A 175 -6.94 -38.86 23.81
CA GLY A 175 -6.16 -40.09 23.64
C GLY A 175 -5.21 -40.02 22.44
N PHE A 176 -4.66 -38.83 22.15
CA PHE A 176 -3.72 -38.60 21.05
C PHE A 176 -2.34 -38.23 21.59
N ASP A 177 -1.32 -38.94 21.11
CA ASP A 177 0.07 -38.76 21.53
C ASP A 177 0.83 -37.81 20.59
N CYS A 178 0.37 -37.66 19.34
CA CYS A 178 1.16 -37.04 18.29
C CYS A 178 0.38 -36.33 17.18
N GLY A 179 1.05 -35.35 16.58
CA GLY A 179 0.60 -34.64 15.39
C GLY A 179 -0.48 -33.58 15.63
N PRO A 180 -0.81 -32.79 14.59
CA PRO A 180 -1.86 -31.77 14.64
C PRO A 180 -3.26 -32.39 14.74
N VAL A 181 -4.09 -31.86 15.65
CA VAL A 181 -5.48 -32.28 15.87
C VAL A 181 -6.38 -31.05 16.04
N ALA A 182 -7.59 -31.07 15.50
CA ALA A 182 -8.59 -30.03 15.82
C ALA A 182 -9.04 -30.14 17.28
N ASP A 183 -9.07 -29.02 18.01
CA ASP A 183 -9.36 -29.00 19.46
C ASP A 183 -10.85 -29.13 19.82
N GLY A 184 -11.73 -29.21 18.81
CA GLY A 184 -13.18 -29.23 18.94
C GLY A 184 -13.85 -27.86 19.05
N CYS A 185 -13.07 -26.77 19.06
CA CYS A 185 -13.52 -25.39 19.25
C CYS A 185 -13.14 -24.45 18.08
N GLY A 186 -12.62 -25.00 16.98
CA GLY A 186 -12.14 -24.25 15.81
C GLY A 186 -10.66 -23.87 15.88
N GLY A 187 -9.96 -24.25 16.96
CA GLY A 187 -8.51 -24.19 17.06
C GLY A 187 -7.85 -25.51 16.68
N LEU A 188 -6.51 -25.50 16.69
CA LEU A 188 -5.69 -26.65 16.33
C LEU A 188 -4.63 -26.85 17.42
N VAL A 189 -4.65 -28.01 18.06
CA VAL A 189 -3.72 -28.41 19.12
C VAL A 189 -2.71 -29.41 18.55
N THR A 190 -1.43 -29.16 18.78
CA THR A 190 -0.36 -30.06 18.35
C THR A 190 -0.03 -31.03 19.48
N CYS A 191 -0.41 -32.29 19.30
CA CYS A 191 0.04 -33.38 20.13
C CYS A 191 1.49 -33.74 19.73
N GLY A 192 2.26 -34.31 20.64
CA GLY A 192 3.74 -34.30 20.59
C GLY A 192 4.41 -35.06 19.45
N THR A 193 5.68 -35.39 19.64
CA THR A 193 6.46 -36.21 18.70
C THR A 193 6.67 -37.60 19.28
N CYS A 194 6.50 -38.62 18.45
CA CYS A 194 6.70 -40.01 18.86
C CYS A 194 8.16 -40.30 19.23
N ALA A 195 8.36 -41.19 20.20
CA ALA A 195 9.69 -41.65 20.60
C ALA A 195 10.34 -42.49 19.49
N SER A 196 11.68 -42.52 19.47
CA SER A 196 12.44 -43.25 18.44
C SER A 196 11.98 -44.69 18.28
N GLY A 197 11.74 -45.11 17.03
CA GLY A 197 11.16 -46.43 16.69
C GLY A 197 9.63 -46.48 16.62
N THR A 198 8.92 -45.39 16.92
CA THR A 198 7.46 -45.28 16.73
C THR A 198 7.08 -44.16 15.77
N ILE A 199 5.99 -44.36 15.02
CA ILE A 199 5.50 -43.43 13.98
C ILE A 199 4.07 -43.02 14.34
N CYS A 200 3.74 -41.76 14.07
CA CYS A 200 2.40 -41.23 14.34
C CYS A 200 1.36 -41.85 13.40
N GLY A 201 0.32 -42.47 13.96
CA GLY A 201 -0.81 -43.05 13.22
C GLY A 201 -0.70 -44.53 12.84
N VAL A 202 0.45 -45.19 13.03
CA VAL A 202 0.67 -46.57 12.51
C VAL A 202 0.11 -47.69 13.39
N ALA A 203 -0.40 -47.39 14.59
CA ALA A 203 -1.06 -48.35 15.48
C ALA A 203 -2.51 -48.70 15.05
N GLY A 204 -2.89 -48.44 13.79
CA GLY A 204 -4.28 -48.57 13.32
C GLY A 204 -5.24 -47.50 13.88
N LYS A 205 -4.71 -46.43 14.49
CA LYS A 205 -5.46 -45.28 14.99
C LYS A 205 -4.71 -43.98 14.64
N PRO A 206 -5.34 -42.98 14.00
CA PRO A 206 -4.72 -41.68 13.74
C PRO A 206 -4.24 -41.00 15.04
N ASN A 207 -3.18 -40.20 14.94
CA ASN A 207 -2.67 -39.34 16.03
C ASN A 207 -2.23 -40.08 17.32
N VAL A 208 -2.03 -41.39 17.25
CA VAL A 208 -1.48 -42.26 18.31
C VAL A 208 -0.12 -42.79 17.85
N CYS A 209 0.88 -42.82 18.72
CA CYS A 209 2.20 -43.35 18.37
C CYS A 209 2.17 -44.89 18.31
N GLY A 210 2.64 -45.48 17.21
CA GLY A 210 2.66 -46.93 17.01
C GLY A 210 4.01 -47.45 16.55
N VAL A 211 4.31 -48.71 16.86
CA VAL A 211 5.36 -49.46 16.16
C VAL A 211 4.72 -50.05 14.88
N PRO A 212 5.28 -49.82 13.68
CA PRO A 212 4.77 -50.45 12.47
C PRO A 212 5.00 -51.98 12.54
N PRO A 213 4.03 -52.81 12.10
CA PRO A 213 4.21 -54.27 12.09
C PRO A 213 5.31 -54.70 11.10
N PRO A 214 6.04 -55.80 11.35
CA PRO A 214 7.09 -56.27 10.46
C PRO A 214 6.52 -56.64 9.07
N ALA A 215 7.22 -56.25 8.01
CA ALA A 215 6.90 -56.65 6.65
C ALA A 215 7.09 -58.17 6.44
N PRO A 216 6.33 -58.83 5.55
CA PRO A 216 5.43 -58.25 4.55
C PRO A 216 3.98 -58.06 5.03
N CYS A 217 3.45 -56.86 4.82
CA CYS A 217 2.05 -56.53 5.14
C CYS A 217 1.09 -56.99 4.02
N ALA A 218 0.05 -57.74 4.39
CA ALA A 218 -0.98 -58.20 3.46
C ALA A 218 -2.08 -57.13 3.29
N LYS A 219 -2.20 -56.60 2.07
CA LYS A 219 -3.16 -55.55 1.72
C LYS A 219 -4.60 -56.05 1.79
N LYS A 220 -5.47 -55.31 2.49
CA LYS A 220 -6.91 -55.57 2.55
C LYS A 220 -7.60 -55.18 1.25
N THR A 221 -8.55 -56.00 0.81
CA THR A 221 -9.43 -55.73 -0.34
C THR A 221 -10.70 -55.00 0.08
N CYS A 222 -11.45 -54.50 -0.91
CA CYS A 222 -12.76 -53.88 -0.69
C CYS A 222 -13.76 -54.80 0.04
N ALA A 223 -13.69 -56.11 -0.22
CA ALA A 223 -14.52 -57.11 0.46
C ALA A 223 -14.13 -57.26 1.94
N ASP A 224 -12.84 -57.26 2.26
CA ASP A 224 -12.32 -57.44 3.63
C ASP A 224 -12.67 -56.28 4.58
N VAL A 225 -13.00 -55.11 4.02
CA VAL A 225 -13.47 -53.93 4.78
C VAL A 225 -14.94 -53.60 4.52
N GLY A 226 -15.65 -54.43 3.74
CA GLY A 226 -17.09 -54.29 3.49
C GLY A 226 -17.51 -53.03 2.73
N ALA A 227 -16.63 -52.45 1.92
CA ALA A 227 -16.87 -51.22 1.15
C ALA A 227 -17.38 -51.54 -0.26
N ASN A 228 -18.37 -50.77 -0.76
CA ASN A 228 -18.90 -50.92 -2.13
C ASN A 228 -18.84 -49.61 -2.96
N CYS A 229 -18.21 -48.56 -2.44
CA CYS A 229 -17.92 -47.35 -3.20
C CYS A 229 -16.69 -46.62 -2.65
N GLY A 230 -15.96 -45.94 -3.55
CA GLY A 230 -14.81 -45.09 -3.23
C GLY A 230 -13.54 -45.85 -2.81
N PRO A 231 -12.39 -45.16 -2.72
CA PRO A 231 -11.14 -45.72 -2.23
C PRO A 231 -11.16 -45.88 -0.70
N VAL A 232 -10.53 -46.92 -0.18
CA VAL A 232 -10.38 -47.20 1.26
C VAL A 232 -8.94 -47.61 1.56
N SER A 233 -8.50 -47.49 2.82
CA SER A 233 -7.13 -47.88 3.20
C SER A 233 -6.91 -49.38 3.03
N ASP A 234 -5.78 -49.75 2.42
CA ASP A 234 -5.36 -51.15 2.26
C ASP A 234 -4.77 -51.76 3.54
N GLY A 235 -4.68 -50.98 4.63
CA GLY A 235 -4.09 -51.41 5.91
C GLY A 235 -2.56 -51.48 5.94
N CYS A 236 -1.89 -51.16 4.83
CA CYS A 236 -0.43 -51.23 4.65
C CYS A 236 0.17 -49.89 4.19
N GLY A 237 -0.53 -48.77 4.42
CA GLY A 237 -0.11 -47.42 4.03
C GLY A 237 -0.50 -47.00 2.61
N GLY A 238 -1.24 -47.84 1.88
CA GLY A 238 -1.83 -47.50 0.58
C GLY A 238 -3.36 -47.34 0.63
N LEU A 239 -3.93 -47.04 -0.53
CA LEU A 239 -5.37 -47.10 -0.80
C LEU A 239 -5.65 -48.25 -1.77
N THR A 240 -6.82 -48.88 -1.62
CA THR A 240 -7.34 -49.84 -2.60
C THR A 240 -7.70 -49.13 -3.92
N ALA A 241 -7.68 -49.88 -5.02
CA ALA A 241 -8.37 -49.45 -6.23
C ALA A 241 -9.87 -49.32 -5.91
N SER A 242 -10.48 -48.17 -6.26
CA SER A 242 -11.82 -47.74 -5.81
C SER A 242 -12.87 -48.85 -5.81
N CYS A 243 -13.56 -49.02 -4.69
CA CYS A 243 -14.42 -50.18 -4.40
C CYS A 243 -15.78 -50.19 -5.11
N GLY A 244 -15.98 -49.33 -6.11
CA GLY A 244 -17.22 -49.20 -6.87
C GLY A 244 -17.71 -47.76 -7.00
N THR A 245 -18.84 -47.59 -7.67
CA THR A 245 -19.58 -46.33 -7.80
C THR A 245 -21.06 -46.57 -7.53
N CYS A 246 -21.74 -45.59 -6.92
CA CYS A 246 -23.16 -45.69 -6.59
C CYS A 246 -24.03 -45.40 -7.81
N SER A 247 -25.18 -46.07 -7.92
CA SER A 247 -26.13 -45.88 -9.01
C SER A 247 -27.37 -45.11 -8.55
N GLY A 248 -27.94 -44.30 -9.45
CA GLY A 248 -29.10 -43.45 -9.15
C GLY A 248 -28.73 -42.20 -8.34
N THR A 249 -29.62 -41.79 -7.43
CA THR A 249 -29.45 -40.59 -6.58
C THR A 249 -28.71 -40.88 -5.25
N GLU A 250 -28.21 -42.10 -5.07
CA GLU A 250 -27.41 -42.45 -3.90
C GLU A 250 -25.99 -41.88 -4.00
N THR A 251 -25.46 -41.42 -2.87
CA THR A 251 -24.08 -40.94 -2.78
C THR A 251 -23.25 -41.87 -1.91
N CYS A 252 -21.95 -41.94 -2.17
CA CYS A 252 -21.05 -42.76 -1.36
C CYS A 252 -20.89 -42.12 0.02
N GLY A 253 -21.38 -42.79 1.07
CA GLY A 253 -21.55 -42.24 2.41
C GLY A 253 -22.94 -41.66 2.71
N GLY A 254 -23.83 -41.56 1.72
CA GLY A 254 -25.09 -40.80 1.80
C GLY A 254 -26.15 -41.32 2.77
N GLY A 255 -25.99 -42.55 3.27
CA GLY A 255 -26.79 -43.13 4.37
C GLY A 255 -26.17 -43.00 5.77
N GLY A 256 -25.09 -42.23 5.93
CA GLY A 256 -24.38 -42.07 7.21
C GLY A 256 -23.33 -43.14 7.54
N VAL A 257 -23.01 -44.02 6.58
CA VAL A 257 -21.97 -45.06 6.72
C VAL A 257 -20.90 -44.86 5.64
N PRO A 258 -19.64 -44.53 5.99
CA PRO A 258 -18.57 -44.30 5.01
C PRO A 258 -18.35 -45.48 4.05
N SER A 259 -17.98 -45.17 2.81
CA SER A 259 -17.69 -46.14 1.74
C SER A 259 -18.82 -47.13 1.43
N LYS A 260 -20.07 -46.75 1.75
CA LYS A 260 -21.31 -47.42 1.34
C LYS A 260 -22.29 -46.46 0.66
N CYS A 261 -22.93 -46.93 -0.41
CA CYS A 261 -24.01 -46.18 -1.07
C CYS A 261 -25.26 -46.07 -0.17
N GLY A 262 -25.94 -44.93 -0.22
CA GLY A 262 -27.23 -44.71 0.44
C GLY A 262 -27.80 -43.31 0.19
N GLY A 263 -29.05 -43.10 0.62
CA GLY A 263 -29.77 -41.83 0.53
C GLY A 263 -30.32 -41.33 1.89
N PRO A 264 -30.73 -40.06 1.98
CA PRO A 264 -31.07 -39.41 3.24
C PRO A 264 -32.45 -39.84 3.79
N PRO A 265 -32.59 -40.08 5.12
CA PRO A 265 -33.88 -40.35 5.74
C PRO A 265 -34.71 -39.07 5.97
N ALA A 266 -36.04 -39.20 5.93
CA ALA A 266 -36.97 -38.10 6.17
C ALA A 266 -36.99 -37.67 7.66
N CYS A 267 -37.03 -36.36 7.91
CA CYS A 267 -36.99 -35.79 9.26
C CYS A 267 -38.39 -35.76 9.93
N VAL A 268 -38.45 -36.10 11.22
CA VAL A 268 -39.68 -36.08 12.04
C VAL A 268 -39.60 -34.94 13.07
N LYS A 269 -40.58 -34.04 13.03
CA LYS A 269 -40.63 -32.83 13.85
C LYS A 269 -40.94 -33.11 15.32
N LYS A 270 -40.16 -32.52 16.22
CA LYS A 270 -40.39 -32.50 17.68
C LYS A 270 -41.44 -31.46 18.07
N THR A 271 -42.03 -31.66 19.24
CA THR A 271 -43.14 -30.89 19.81
C THR A 271 -42.81 -30.40 21.23
N CYS A 272 -43.67 -29.58 21.84
CA CYS A 272 -43.47 -29.15 23.23
C CYS A 272 -43.42 -30.28 24.26
N ALA A 273 -43.99 -31.47 23.96
CA ALA A 273 -43.90 -32.62 24.84
C ALA A 273 -42.45 -33.16 24.95
N ASP A 274 -41.63 -32.90 23.93
CA ASP A 274 -40.22 -33.31 23.86
C ASP A 274 -39.28 -32.33 24.60
N TYR A 275 -39.81 -31.22 25.13
CA TYR A 275 -39.06 -30.14 25.80
C TYR A 275 -39.61 -29.77 27.21
N PRO A 276 -39.79 -30.74 28.13
CA PRO A 276 -40.36 -30.48 29.45
C PRO A 276 -39.49 -29.51 30.29
N GLY A 277 -40.13 -28.55 30.95
CA GLY A 277 -39.46 -27.57 31.81
C GLY A 277 -38.66 -26.49 31.06
N THR A 278 -39.11 -26.14 29.86
CA THR A 278 -38.63 -24.98 29.07
C THR A 278 -39.72 -23.91 28.96
N CYS A 279 -39.33 -22.68 28.59
CA CYS A 279 -40.22 -21.56 28.26
C CYS A 279 -39.92 -21.04 26.83
N GLY A 280 -40.92 -20.56 26.11
CA GLY A 280 -40.78 -20.00 24.76
C GLY A 280 -40.84 -21.03 23.62
N GLN A 281 -40.71 -20.57 22.37
CA GLN A 281 -40.63 -21.45 21.19
C GLN A 281 -39.31 -22.22 21.16
N GLN A 282 -39.35 -23.52 20.87
CA GLN A 282 -38.16 -24.39 20.78
C GLN A 282 -37.93 -24.84 19.32
N PRO A 283 -36.74 -25.33 18.94
CA PRO A 283 -36.51 -25.90 17.60
C PRO A 283 -37.30 -27.20 17.40
N ASP A 284 -37.90 -27.41 16.23
CA ASP A 284 -38.62 -28.67 15.92
C ASP A 284 -37.69 -29.80 15.44
N GLY A 285 -36.39 -29.55 15.31
CA GLY A 285 -35.40 -30.53 14.85
C GLY A 285 -35.34 -30.75 13.34
N CYS A 286 -36.23 -30.13 12.55
CA CYS A 286 -36.31 -30.25 11.10
C CYS A 286 -36.31 -28.88 10.38
N GLY A 287 -35.79 -27.83 11.02
CA GLY A 287 -35.68 -26.48 10.47
C GLY A 287 -36.88 -25.57 10.70
N GLY A 288 -37.84 -25.95 11.54
CA GLY A 288 -38.90 -25.09 12.05
C GLY A 288 -38.82 -24.83 13.55
N LEU A 289 -39.78 -24.08 14.08
CA LEU A 289 -39.98 -23.83 15.51
C LEU A 289 -41.29 -24.47 15.98
N THR A 290 -41.33 -24.91 17.24
CA THR A 290 -42.55 -25.33 17.93
C THR A 290 -43.44 -24.13 18.24
N VAL A 291 -44.70 -24.39 18.56
CA VAL A 291 -45.51 -23.41 19.32
C VAL A 291 -44.81 -23.08 20.65
N SER A 292 -45.09 -21.91 21.24
CA SER A 292 -44.42 -21.48 22.48
C SER A 292 -44.74 -22.44 23.64
N CYS A 293 -43.72 -23.16 24.12
CA CYS A 293 -43.85 -24.12 25.20
C CYS A 293 -43.67 -23.39 26.53
N GLY A 294 -44.67 -23.44 27.43
CA GLY A 294 -44.56 -22.89 28.79
C GLY A 294 -44.48 -21.36 28.90
N SER A 295 -44.64 -20.86 30.13
CA SER A 295 -44.57 -19.44 30.51
C SER A 295 -44.05 -19.29 31.94
N CYS A 296 -43.27 -18.24 32.22
CA CYS A 296 -42.69 -18.00 33.54
C CYS A 296 -43.65 -17.25 34.48
N THR A 297 -43.52 -17.49 35.78
CA THR A 297 -44.21 -16.69 36.82
C THR A 297 -43.35 -15.48 37.18
N LEU A 298 -43.95 -14.29 37.20
CA LEU A 298 -43.23 -13.06 37.56
C LEU A 298 -42.73 -13.12 39.00
N PRO A 299 -41.52 -12.58 39.31
CA PRO A 299 -40.73 -11.67 38.48
C PRO A 299 -39.81 -12.34 37.45
N ASP A 300 -39.77 -13.67 37.36
CA ASP A 300 -38.86 -14.36 36.43
C ASP A 300 -39.31 -14.19 34.98
N THR A 301 -38.32 -13.96 34.10
CA THR A 301 -38.52 -13.87 32.65
C THR A 301 -37.84 -15.04 31.96
N CYS A 302 -38.35 -15.43 30.79
CA CYS A 302 -37.73 -16.50 30.01
C CYS A 302 -36.38 -16.02 29.43
N GLY A 303 -35.28 -16.68 29.79
CA GLY A 303 -33.91 -16.22 29.56
C GLY A 303 -33.32 -15.35 30.69
N GLY A 304 -34.14 -14.95 31.67
CA GLY A 304 -33.68 -14.19 32.83
C GLY A 304 -32.74 -15.01 33.71
N GLY A 305 -31.69 -14.38 34.25
CA GLY A 305 -30.59 -15.08 34.91
C GLY A 305 -29.50 -15.62 33.99
N GLY A 306 -29.62 -15.42 32.66
CA GLY A 306 -28.54 -15.67 31.70
C GLY A 306 -28.56 -17.06 31.03
N VAL A 307 -29.63 -17.85 31.23
CA VAL A 307 -29.80 -19.18 30.62
C VAL A 307 -31.04 -19.17 29.71
N PRO A 308 -30.88 -19.24 28.37
CA PRO A 308 -32.02 -19.24 27.43
C PRO A 308 -33.03 -20.36 27.67
N SER A 309 -34.30 -20.12 27.31
CA SER A 309 -35.43 -21.06 27.46
C SER A 309 -35.68 -21.57 28.91
N LYS A 310 -35.12 -20.92 29.93
CA LYS A 310 -35.35 -21.15 31.37
C LYS A 310 -35.80 -19.86 32.06
N CYS A 311 -36.54 -19.97 33.16
CA CYS A 311 -36.96 -18.83 33.97
C CYS A 311 -35.91 -18.49 35.05
N GLY A 312 -35.64 -17.21 35.31
CA GLY A 312 -34.77 -16.76 36.41
C GLY A 312 -34.59 -15.23 36.50
N GLY A 313 -33.77 -14.79 37.47
CA GLY A 313 -33.49 -13.38 37.79
C GLY A 313 -32.01 -13.06 38.02
N ALA A 314 -31.66 -11.76 38.06
CA ALA A 314 -30.27 -11.26 38.06
C ALA A 314 -29.93 -10.34 39.26
N PRO A 315 -28.65 -10.24 39.69
CA PRO A 315 -28.24 -9.40 40.82
C PRO A 315 -28.25 -7.89 40.49
N VAL A 316 -28.46 -7.07 41.52
CA VAL A 316 -29.05 -5.71 41.36
C VAL A 316 -28.01 -4.60 41.46
N CYS A 317 -27.91 -3.77 40.41
CA CYS A 317 -27.40 -2.40 40.52
C CYS A 317 -28.53 -1.47 40.98
N VAL A 318 -28.32 -0.69 42.03
CA VAL A 318 -29.36 0.18 42.61
C VAL A 318 -29.49 1.45 41.77
N LYS A 319 -30.48 1.44 40.88
CA LYS A 319 -30.82 2.54 39.98
C LYS A 319 -31.27 3.79 40.75
N LYS A 320 -30.68 4.94 40.42
CA LYS A 320 -31.18 6.25 40.83
C LYS A 320 -32.58 6.50 40.26
N THR A 321 -33.36 7.29 40.97
CA THR A 321 -34.75 7.62 40.65
C THR A 321 -34.94 9.12 40.46
N CYS A 322 -36.14 9.56 40.08
CA CYS A 322 -36.42 10.98 39.92
C CYS A 322 -36.41 11.80 41.22
N ALA A 323 -36.47 11.15 42.38
CA ALA A 323 -36.27 11.81 43.66
C ALA A 323 -34.82 12.32 43.83
N ASP A 324 -33.86 11.67 43.16
CA ASP A 324 -32.43 12.02 43.19
C ASP A 324 -32.07 13.18 42.23
N TYR A 325 -33.03 13.65 41.42
CA TYR A 325 -32.84 14.71 40.41
C TYR A 325 -33.89 15.85 40.50
N PRO A 326 -34.03 16.52 41.66
CA PRO A 326 -35.02 17.57 41.87
C PRO A 326 -34.80 18.77 40.93
N GLY A 327 -35.86 19.20 40.24
CA GLY A 327 -35.84 20.38 39.37
C GLY A 327 -35.32 20.16 37.94
N THR A 328 -35.05 18.91 37.54
CA THR A 328 -34.82 18.56 36.12
C THR A 328 -36.12 18.13 35.43
N CYS A 329 -36.10 18.14 34.10
CA CYS A 329 -37.10 17.51 33.25
C CYS A 329 -36.47 16.37 32.43
N GLY A 330 -37.26 15.40 32.00
CA GLY A 330 -36.82 14.34 31.08
C GLY A 330 -36.16 13.13 31.78
N ALA A 331 -35.82 12.10 31.00
CA ALA A 331 -35.14 10.92 31.51
C ALA A 331 -33.67 11.23 31.85
N GLN A 332 -33.25 10.97 33.09
CA GLN A 332 -31.87 11.16 33.55
C GLN A 332 -31.11 9.84 33.50
N SER A 333 -29.78 9.84 33.73
CA SER A 333 -29.07 8.56 33.89
C SER A 333 -29.42 7.90 35.23
N ASP A 334 -29.69 6.59 35.23
CA ASP A 334 -29.97 5.83 36.45
C ASP A 334 -28.70 5.42 37.22
N GLY A 335 -27.50 5.72 36.70
CA GLY A 335 -26.21 5.36 37.31
C GLY A 335 -25.80 3.89 37.11
N CYS A 336 -26.62 3.08 36.44
CA CYS A 336 -26.42 1.64 36.20
C CYS A 336 -26.38 1.29 34.71
N GLY A 337 -26.07 2.27 33.85
CA GLY A 337 -26.06 2.11 32.38
C GLY A 337 -27.44 2.25 31.72
N GLY A 338 -28.50 2.54 32.48
CA GLY A 338 -29.82 2.87 31.97
C GLY A 338 -30.19 4.33 32.16
N LEU A 339 -31.46 4.63 31.84
CA LEU A 339 -32.11 5.90 32.12
C LEU A 339 -33.22 5.72 33.17
N THR A 340 -33.45 6.75 33.97
CA THR A 340 -34.61 6.86 34.85
C THR A 340 -35.89 6.97 34.02
N ALA A 341 -37.05 6.77 34.64
CA ALA A 341 -38.30 7.30 34.10
C ALA A 341 -38.17 8.83 33.87
N SER A 342 -38.99 9.39 32.98
CA SER A 342 -38.94 10.82 32.67
C SER A 342 -39.28 11.65 33.92
N CYS A 343 -38.29 12.33 34.49
CA CYS A 343 -38.42 13.05 35.74
C CYS A 343 -39.02 14.41 35.47
N GLY A 344 -40.16 14.74 36.10
CA GLY A 344 -40.83 16.03 35.93
C GLY A 344 -41.46 16.25 34.54
N THR A 345 -42.56 16.99 34.51
CA THR A 345 -43.21 17.44 33.27
C THR A 345 -43.17 18.96 33.17
N CYS A 346 -42.85 19.49 31.99
CA CYS A 346 -42.86 20.92 31.75
C CYS A 346 -44.30 21.40 31.51
N THR A 347 -44.67 22.54 32.09
CA THR A 347 -45.95 23.19 31.79
C THR A 347 -45.88 23.87 30.42
N SER A 348 -46.81 23.51 29.53
CA SER A 348 -46.95 24.12 28.20
C SER A 348 -47.03 25.66 28.31
N PRO A 349 -46.30 26.44 27.49
CA PRO A 349 -45.63 26.05 26.24
C PRO A 349 -44.16 25.61 26.38
N GLN A 350 -43.65 25.39 27.60
CA GLN A 350 -42.25 25.00 27.79
C GLN A 350 -42.04 23.52 27.45
N THR A 351 -40.95 23.22 26.75
CA THR A 351 -40.50 21.85 26.48
C THR A 351 -39.19 21.57 27.21
N CYS A 352 -38.91 20.29 27.44
CA CYS A 352 -37.68 19.92 28.12
C CYS A 352 -36.47 20.11 27.21
N GLY A 353 -35.51 20.93 27.64
CA GLY A 353 -34.41 21.41 26.80
C GLY A 353 -34.74 22.62 25.93
N GLY A 354 -36.00 23.07 25.89
CA GLY A 354 -36.51 24.05 24.92
C GLY A 354 -35.93 25.46 25.02
N GLY A 355 -35.23 25.79 26.11
CA GLY A 355 -34.50 27.06 26.26
C GLY A 355 -33.02 27.01 25.83
N GLY A 356 -32.58 25.94 25.17
CA GLY A 356 -31.16 25.74 24.81
C GLY A 356 -30.29 25.17 25.93
N VAL A 357 -30.88 24.79 27.07
CA VAL A 357 -30.19 24.14 28.20
C VAL A 357 -30.84 22.77 28.44
N PRO A 358 -30.13 21.65 28.17
CA PRO A 358 -30.67 20.30 28.33
C PRO A 358 -31.23 20.03 29.73
N ASN A 359 -32.26 19.18 29.80
CA ASN A 359 -32.90 18.68 31.02
C ASN A 359 -33.48 19.77 31.95
N LYS A 360 -33.75 20.98 31.41
CA LYS A 360 -34.56 22.03 32.07
C LYS A 360 -35.69 22.52 31.16
N CYS A 361 -36.82 22.89 31.74
CA CYS A 361 -37.95 23.42 31.00
C CYS A 361 -37.64 24.83 30.47
N GLY A 362 -37.89 25.05 29.18
CA GLY A 362 -37.79 26.35 28.54
C GLY A 362 -38.62 26.40 27.26
N ALA A 363 -38.95 27.59 26.76
CA ALA A 363 -39.71 27.76 25.54
C ALA A 363 -38.80 28.28 24.41
N PRO A 364 -38.69 27.59 23.27
CA PRO A 364 -38.05 28.14 22.07
C PRO A 364 -38.99 29.16 21.40
N PRO A 365 -38.47 30.10 20.59
CA PRO A 365 -39.32 30.94 19.76
C PRO A 365 -40.15 30.08 18.79
N PRO A 366 -41.39 30.48 18.46
CA PRO A 366 -42.31 29.63 17.71
C PRO A 366 -41.79 29.32 16.30
N CYS A 367 -41.53 28.04 16.06
CA CYS A 367 -41.25 27.52 14.73
C CYS A 367 -42.57 27.36 13.96
N VAL A 368 -42.72 28.10 12.86
CA VAL A 368 -43.87 27.96 11.95
C VAL A 368 -43.49 26.95 10.87
N PRO A 369 -44.18 25.78 10.78
CA PRO A 369 -43.88 24.78 9.77
C PRO A 369 -44.05 25.35 8.37
N LYS A 370 -43.00 25.28 7.55
CA LYS A 370 -43.05 25.71 6.15
C LYS A 370 -43.97 24.81 5.35
N THR A 371 -44.74 25.43 4.47
CA THR A 371 -45.68 24.78 3.56
C THR A 371 -45.10 24.69 2.15
N CYS A 372 -45.80 24.04 1.23
CA CYS A 372 -45.37 24.02 -0.18
C CYS A 372 -45.38 25.40 -0.86
N ALA A 373 -46.07 26.40 -0.30
CA ALA A 373 -45.99 27.78 -0.79
C ALA A 373 -44.63 28.43 -0.49
N ASP A 374 -43.96 27.99 0.57
CA ASP A 374 -42.63 28.47 0.98
C ASP A 374 -41.48 27.82 0.19
N TYR A 375 -41.80 26.86 -0.68
CA TYR A 375 -40.87 26.12 -1.53
C TYR A 375 -41.23 26.21 -3.04
N PRO A 376 -41.24 27.42 -3.64
CA PRO A 376 -41.52 27.59 -5.06
C PRO A 376 -40.46 26.91 -5.93
N GLY A 377 -40.89 26.07 -6.88
CA GLY A 377 -40.01 25.38 -7.82
C GLY A 377 -39.20 24.23 -7.21
N THR A 378 -39.73 23.56 -6.17
CA THR A 378 -39.28 22.24 -5.71
C THR A 378 -40.32 21.17 -6.00
N CYS A 379 -39.89 19.91 -5.94
CA CYS A 379 -40.73 18.73 -6.10
C CYS A 379 -40.64 17.82 -4.87
N GLY A 380 -41.68 17.03 -4.59
CA GLY A 380 -41.64 16.01 -3.52
C GLY A 380 -41.78 16.57 -2.10
N PRO A 381 -41.77 15.70 -1.07
CA PRO A 381 -41.83 16.12 0.33
C PRO A 381 -40.59 16.93 0.73
N GLN A 382 -40.78 18.10 1.33
CA GLN A 382 -39.70 18.93 1.88
C GLN A 382 -39.66 18.81 3.40
N ILE A 383 -38.53 19.14 4.02
CA ILE A 383 -38.50 19.34 5.48
C ILE A 383 -39.26 20.63 5.84
N ASP A 384 -40.08 20.63 6.87
CA ASP A 384 -40.88 21.81 7.26
C ASP A 384 -40.10 22.84 8.09
N GLY A 385 -38.87 22.51 8.50
CA GLY A 385 -38.02 23.32 9.35
C GLY A 385 -38.28 23.18 10.86
N CYS A 386 -39.30 22.43 11.27
CA CYS A 386 -39.74 22.22 12.64
C CYS A 386 -39.71 20.73 13.07
N GLY A 387 -39.14 19.85 12.24
CA GLY A 387 -38.93 18.42 12.52
C GLY A 387 -39.92 17.49 11.82
N GLY A 388 -40.84 18.02 11.02
CA GLY A 388 -41.73 17.26 10.14
C GLY A 388 -41.32 17.33 8.67
N VAL A 389 -42.12 16.69 7.83
CA VAL A 389 -42.07 16.81 6.37
C VAL A 389 -43.39 17.32 5.83
N THR A 390 -43.33 18.18 4.82
CA THR A 390 -44.48 18.69 4.10
C THR A 390 -45.17 17.57 3.31
N ALA A 391 -46.42 17.79 2.91
CA ALA A 391 -46.99 17.05 1.79
C ALA A 391 -46.09 17.19 0.54
N SER A 392 -46.21 16.26 -0.43
CA SER A 392 -45.41 16.31 -1.66
C SER A 392 -45.67 17.60 -2.45
N CYS A 393 -44.72 18.52 -2.41
CA CYS A 393 -44.84 19.83 -3.05
C CYS A 393 -44.56 19.69 -4.54
N GLY A 394 -45.58 19.86 -5.38
CA GLY A 394 -45.42 19.83 -6.84
C GLY A 394 -45.13 18.45 -7.45
N THR A 395 -45.36 18.35 -8.76
CA THR A 395 -45.03 17.19 -9.60
C THR A 395 -44.19 17.66 -10.79
N CYS A 396 -43.30 16.80 -11.27
CA CYS A 396 -42.46 17.11 -12.42
C CYS A 396 -43.18 16.75 -13.73
N THR A 397 -43.13 17.64 -14.71
CA THR A 397 -43.58 17.36 -16.08
C THR A 397 -42.60 16.40 -16.76
N SER A 398 -43.13 15.33 -17.35
CA SER A 398 -42.34 14.37 -18.15
C SER A 398 -41.53 15.11 -19.24
N PRO A 399 -40.24 14.78 -19.46
CA PRO A 399 -39.50 13.64 -18.93
C PRO A 399 -38.72 13.90 -17.61
N ALA A 400 -39.04 14.97 -16.87
CA ALA A 400 -38.40 15.24 -15.58
C ALA A 400 -39.00 14.40 -14.44
N PHE A 401 -38.15 13.97 -13.50
CA PHE A 401 -38.55 13.35 -12.25
C PHE A 401 -37.94 14.09 -11.05
N CYS A 402 -38.50 13.82 -9.86
CA CYS A 402 -38.08 14.52 -8.66
C CYS A 402 -36.77 13.98 -8.09
N GLY A 403 -35.78 14.86 -7.88
CA GLY A 403 -34.41 14.48 -7.54
C GLY A 403 -33.46 14.52 -8.73
N GLY A 404 -33.98 14.54 -9.98
CA GLY A 404 -33.17 14.54 -11.20
C GLY A 404 -32.34 15.81 -11.43
N GLY A 405 -32.65 16.90 -10.71
CA GLY A 405 -31.86 18.14 -10.68
C GLY A 405 -31.11 18.37 -9.36
N GLY A 406 -30.92 17.32 -8.56
CA GLY A 406 -30.52 17.39 -7.15
C GLY A 406 -31.72 17.25 -6.19
N PRO A 407 -31.49 17.08 -4.87
CA PRO A 407 -32.55 16.83 -3.90
C PRO A 407 -33.65 17.89 -3.94
N GLY A 408 -34.91 17.45 -4.02
CA GLY A 408 -36.08 18.34 -4.09
C GLY A 408 -36.22 19.14 -5.39
N LYS A 409 -35.41 18.89 -6.43
CA LYS A 409 -35.51 19.60 -7.73
C LYS A 409 -35.93 18.66 -8.85
N CYS A 410 -36.87 19.12 -9.68
CA CYS A 410 -37.19 18.44 -10.93
C CYS A 410 -36.00 18.53 -11.87
N GLY A 411 -35.60 17.38 -12.42
CA GLY A 411 -34.72 17.33 -13.57
C GLY A 411 -35.09 16.13 -14.41
N THR A 412 -34.96 16.27 -15.73
CA THR A 412 -34.78 15.11 -16.60
C THR A 412 -33.54 14.39 -16.10
N GLY A 413 -33.67 13.13 -15.68
CA GLY A 413 -32.51 12.37 -15.21
C GLY A 413 -31.43 12.41 -16.27
N GLY A 414 -30.38 13.19 -16.02
CA GLY A 414 -29.33 13.39 -16.99
C GLY A 414 -28.72 12.04 -17.31
N THR A 415 -28.51 11.77 -18.60
CA THR A 415 -27.35 10.98 -19.05
C THR A 415 -26.19 11.34 -18.15
N THR A 416 -25.68 10.38 -17.36
CA THR A 416 -24.73 10.62 -16.28
C THR A 416 -23.55 11.39 -16.83
N THR A 417 -23.60 12.71 -16.64
CA THR A 417 -22.65 13.59 -17.27
C THR A 417 -21.37 13.42 -16.46
N CYS A 418 -20.40 12.82 -17.12
CA CYS A 418 -19.05 12.63 -16.61
C CYS A 418 -18.54 13.93 -15.96
N ILE A 419 -17.68 13.81 -14.95
CA ILE A 419 -17.04 14.97 -14.32
C ILE A 419 -15.52 14.93 -14.51
N ASN A 420 -14.95 16.09 -14.83
CA ASN A 420 -13.50 16.30 -14.98
C ASN A 420 -12.83 15.30 -15.95
N LEU A 421 -11.86 14.52 -15.47
CA LEU A 421 -11.09 13.59 -16.31
C LEU A 421 -11.87 12.34 -16.70
N GLN A 422 -12.93 12.01 -15.97
CA GLN A 422 -13.88 10.95 -16.36
C GLN A 422 -14.46 11.21 -17.76
N CYS A 423 -14.68 12.47 -18.14
CA CYS A 423 -15.16 12.82 -19.50
C CYS A 423 -14.20 12.51 -20.63
N LYS A 424 -12.92 12.25 -20.29
CA LYS A 424 -11.87 11.99 -21.26
C LYS A 424 -11.53 10.49 -21.32
N GLN A 425 -12.18 9.64 -20.51
CA GLN A 425 -12.11 8.19 -20.69
C GLN A 425 -12.87 7.80 -21.96
N THR A 426 -12.25 6.97 -22.81
CA THR A 426 -12.82 6.58 -24.10
C THR A 426 -12.85 5.07 -24.25
N THR A 427 -13.95 4.54 -24.80
CA THR A 427 -14.04 3.12 -25.15
C THR A 427 -13.11 2.74 -26.31
N CYS A 428 -12.66 1.49 -26.25
CA CYS A 428 -11.78 0.85 -27.22
C CYS A 428 -12.44 -0.39 -27.83
N THR A 429 -12.10 -0.71 -29.08
CA THR A 429 -12.60 -1.89 -29.79
C THR A 429 -11.72 -3.11 -29.50
N GLY A 430 -12.32 -4.26 -29.18
CA GLY A 430 -11.58 -5.47 -28.86
C GLY A 430 -10.94 -5.42 -27.47
N THR A 431 -9.74 -5.98 -27.33
CA THR A 431 -9.01 -6.11 -26.05
C THR A 431 -8.04 -4.94 -25.77
N ALA A 432 -7.91 -3.98 -26.68
CA ALA A 432 -7.07 -2.80 -26.48
C ALA A 432 -7.64 -1.88 -25.39
N THR A 433 -6.79 -1.21 -24.62
CA THR A 433 -7.19 -0.24 -23.59
C THR A 433 -6.30 0.99 -23.61
N THR A 434 -6.88 2.18 -23.43
CA THR A 434 -6.09 3.36 -23.04
C THR A 434 -5.50 3.07 -21.67
N SER A 435 -4.19 2.96 -21.58
CA SER A 435 -3.51 2.56 -20.34
C SER A 435 -2.18 3.30 -20.15
N ILE A 436 -1.70 3.33 -18.91
CA ILE A 436 -0.31 3.66 -18.60
C ILE A 436 0.31 2.52 -17.80
N SER A 437 1.60 2.30 -18.00
CA SER A 437 2.38 1.29 -17.29
C SER A 437 3.77 1.82 -16.94
N GLY A 438 4.41 1.26 -15.92
CA GLY A 438 5.73 1.72 -15.50
C GLY A 438 6.23 1.02 -14.25
N VAL A 439 7.33 1.54 -13.70
CA VAL A 439 7.97 1.02 -12.49
C VAL A 439 8.22 2.18 -11.52
N VAL A 440 7.74 2.09 -10.29
CA VAL A 440 8.07 3.04 -9.23
C VAL A 440 9.39 2.64 -8.59
N TYR A 441 10.25 3.63 -8.34
CA TYR A 441 11.55 3.47 -7.70
C TYR A 441 11.69 4.34 -6.43
N ASP A 442 12.67 3.99 -5.61
CA ASP A 442 13.26 4.83 -4.57
C ASP A 442 13.64 6.25 -5.09
N PRO A 443 13.86 7.23 -4.21
CA PRO A 443 14.31 8.56 -4.63
C PRO A 443 15.62 8.58 -5.45
N ALA A 444 16.49 7.58 -5.28
CA ALA A 444 17.70 7.40 -6.08
C ALA A 444 17.44 6.96 -7.53
N GLY A 445 16.30 6.31 -7.81
CA GLY A 445 15.99 5.71 -9.10
C GLY A 445 16.68 4.35 -9.34
N LEU A 446 17.14 3.69 -8.27
CA LEU A 446 17.90 2.44 -8.30
C LEU A 446 17.01 1.23 -7.97
N ARG A 447 16.31 1.26 -6.84
CA ARG A 447 15.56 0.12 -6.30
C ARG A 447 14.05 0.28 -6.54
N PRO A 448 13.37 -0.69 -7.17
CA PRO A 448 11.94 -0.59 -7.44
C PRO A 448 11.13 -0.78 -6.15
N LEU A 449 10.06 -0.01 -5.92
CA LEU A 449 9.33 -0.03 -4.65
C LEU A 449 7.97 -0.76 -4.74
N PRO A 450 7.73 -1.79 -3.91
CA PRO A 450 6.46 -2.49 -3.84
C PRO A 450 5.42 -1.75 -2.98
N ASN A 451 4.15 -2.12 -3.12
CA ASN A 451 3.04 -1.60 -2.30
C ASN A 451 2.82 -0.08 -2.38
N VAL A 452 3.31 0.59 -3.42
CA VAL A 452 3.09 2.02 -3.67
C VAL A 452 1.78 2.22 -4.43
N ASN A 453 0.94 3.15 -3.97
CA ASN A 453 -0.30 3.49 -4.66
C ASN A 453 0.02 4.35 -5.89
N VAL A 454 -0.56 4.01 -7.04
CA VAL A 454 -0.48 4.82 -8.27
C VAL A 454 -1.89 5.07 -8.77
N TYR A 455 -2.29 6.34 -8.90
CA TYR A 455 -3.67 6.70 -9.25
C TYR A 455 -3.78 7.99 -10.07
N VAL A 456 -4.89 8.14 -10.81
CA VAL A 456 -5.29 9.40 -11.46
C VAL A 456 -6.37 10.05 -10.60
N PRO A 457 -6.16 11.27 -10.06
CA PRO A 457 -7.19 11.97 -9.29
C PRO A 457 -8.22 12.64 -10.21
N ASN A 458 -9.52 12.52 -9.89
CA ASN A 458 -10.59 13.22 -10.61
C ASN A 458 -10.94 14.60 -10.01
N ALA A 459 -10.30 14.99 -8.91
CA ALA A 459 -10.45 16.26 -8.20
C ALA A 459 -9.09 16.74 -7.66
N ALA A 460 -9.05 17.93 -7.05
CA ALA A 460 -7.81 18.46 -6.47
C ALA A 460 -7.26 17.55 -5.36
N VAL A 461 -5.99 17.18 -5.48
CA VAL A 461 -5.26 16.35 -4.51
C VAL A 461 -4.98 17.18 -3.25
N ALA A 462 -5.32 16.66 -2.07
CA ALA A 462 -5.22 17.42 -0.82
C ALA A 462 -3.75 17.57 -0.37
N PRO A 463 -3.34 18.70 0.24
CA PRO A 463 -2.01 18.83 0.86
C PRO A 463 -1.77 17.78 1.95
N LEU A 464 -0.54 17.29 2.08
CA LEU A 464 -0.14 16.41 3.18
C LEU A 464 0.36 17.23 4.36
N THR A 465 -0.22 17.00 5.54
CA THR A 465 0.22 17.64 6.79
C THR A 465 1.39 16.89 7.41
N SER A 466 2.43 17.62 7.81
CA SER A 466 3.59 17.05 8.50
C SER A 466 3.35 16.95 10.01
N GLY A 467 3.88 15.91 10.64
CA GLY A 467 3.72 15.62 12.07
C GLY A 467 2.92 14.34 12.33
N ALA A 468 3.10 13.77 13.51
CA ALA A 468 2.42 12.54 13.95
C ALA A 468 0.89 12.62 13.76
N SER A 469 0.34 11.69 12.99
CA SER A 469 -1.09 11.59 12.68
C SER A 469 -1.54 10.13 12.68
N CYS A 470 -2.71 9.87 13.28
CA CYS A 470 -3.38 8.57 13.18
C CYS A 470 -4.10 8.42 11.83
N ASP A 471 -3.35 8.42 10.73
CA ASP A 471 -3.88 8.17 9.39
C ASP A 471 -4.19 6.67 9.24
N GLY A 472 -5.42 6.28 9.62
CA GLY A 472 -5.89 4.89 9.53
C GLY A 472 -6.12 4.44 8.09
N CYS A 473 -6.13 3.12 7.86
CA CYS A 473 -6.23 2.54 6.51
C CYS A 473 -7.59 2.76 5.80
N SER A 474 -8.54 3.38 6.48
CA SER A 474 -9.82 3.85 5.92
C SER A 474 -9.75 5.28 5.36
N ALA A 475 -8.63 5.99 5.56
CA ALA A 475 -8.38 7.28 4.93
C ALA A 475 -8.11 7.08 3.43
N GLY A 476 -9.15 7.23 2.61
CA GLY A 476 -9.05 7.09 1.16
C GLY A 476 -8.06 8.08 0.54
N LEU A 477 -7.48 7.70 -0.60
CA LEU A 477 -6.56 8.56 -1.36
C LEU A 477 -7.28 9.86 -1.78
N SER A 478 -6.60 10.99 -1.61
CA SER A 478 -7.19 12.32 -1.84
C SER A 478 -7.42 12.61 -3.32
N GLY A 479 -8.30 13.57 -3.64
CA GLY A 479 -8.54 13.98 -5.03
C GLY A 479 -9.43 13.03 -5.82
N MET A 480 -10.26 12.21 -5.15
CA MET A 480 -11.25 11.30 -5.75
C MET A 480 -10.65 10.44 -6.88
N PRO A 481 -9.88 9.39 -6.56
CA PRO A 481 -9.23 8.54 -7.56
C PRO A 481 -10.22 8.04 -8.61
N LEU A 482 -9.96 8.38 -9.87
CA LEU A 482 -10.73 7.93 -11.04
C LEU A 482 -10.43 6.46 -11.36
N VAL A 483 -9.17 6.10 -11.17
CA VAL A 483 -8.52 4.83 -11.52
C VAL A 483 -7.26 4.72 -10.67
N GLN A 484 -7.03 3.55 -10.07
CA GLN A 484 -5.95 3.32 -9.11
C GLN A 484 -5.42 1.89 -9.21
N THR A 485 -4.15 1.70 -8.80
CA THR A 485 -3.49 0.41 -8.68
C THR A 485 -2.39 0.48 -7.61
N VAL A 486 -1.81 -0.67 -7.27
CA VAL A 486 -0.71 -0.79 -6.31
C VAL A 486 0.46 -1.52 -6.98
N THR A 487 1.69 -1.09 -6.73
CA THR A 487 2.87 -1.69 -7.35
C THR A 487 3.16 -3.11 -6.86
N ASP A 488 3.58 -3.99 -7.78
CA ASP A 488 4.00 -5.35 -7.48
C ASP A 488 5.38 -5.41 -6.79
N ILE A 489 5.86 -6.63 -6.47
CA ILE A 489 7.16 -6.83 -5.81
C ILE A 489 8.38 -6.28 -6.58
N ARG A 490 8.23 -5.98 -7.88
CA ARG A 490 9.24 -5.37 -8.75
C ARG A 490 8.91 -3.91 -9.06
N GLY A 491 8.08 -3.26 -8.24
CA GLY A 491 7.65 -1.87 -8.40
C GLY A 491 6.76 -1.61 -9.61
N ARG A 492 6.32 -2.64 -10.35
CA ARG A 492 5.59 -2.49 -11.61
C ARG A 492 4.14 -2.11 -11.34
N PHE A 493 3.61 -1.18 -12.13
CA PHE A 493 2.19 -0.84 -12.12
C PHE A 493 1.63 -0.85 -13.55
N LYS A 494 0.32 -1.13 -13.65
CA LYS A 494 -0.48 -0.84 -14.84
C LYS A 494 -1.83 -0.27 -14.41
N LEU A 495 -2.21 0.80 -15.08
CA LEU A 495 -3.45 1.54 -14.92
C LEU A 495 -4.16 1.52 -16.27
N VAL A 496 -5.38 0.97 -16.33
CA VAL A 496 -6.19 0.90 -17.57
C VAL A 496 -7.45 1.74 -17.46
N ASN A 497 -8.13 1.97 -18.60
CA ASN A 497 -9.22 2.94 -18.73
C ASN A 497 -8.76 4.37 -18.36
N MET A 498 -7.59 4.76 -18.87
CA MET A 498 -7.07 6.12 -18.66
C MET A 498 -7.88 7.15 -19.44
N PRO A 499 -8.00 8.39 -18.90
CA PRO A 499 -8.34 9.56 -19.70
C PRO A 499 -7.39 9.68 -20.90
N VAL A 500 -7.87 10.24 -22.02
CA VAL A 500 -7.07 10.62 -23.20
C VAL A 500 -6.83 12.13 -23.14
N ASP A 501 -5.62 12.54 -22.74
CA ASP A 501 -5.23 13.96 -22.65
C ASP A 501 -3.71 14.11 -22.76
N ALA A 502 -3.22 15.31 -23.07
CA ALA A 502 -1.80 15.64 -23.03
C ALA A 502 -1.24 15.74 -21.59
N ASN A 503 -2.09 16.03 -20.61
CA ASN A 503 -1.71 16.39 -19.24
C ASN A 503 -2.49 15.59 -18.17
N VAL A 504 -2.62 14.27 -18.32
CA VAL A 504 -3.26 13.43 -17.27
C VAL A 504 -2.40 13.46 -16.00
N PRO A 505 -2.91 13.95 -14.85
CA PRO A 505 -2.20 13.88 -13.58
C PRO A 505 -2.13 12.43 -13.10
N VAL A 506 -0.95 12.00 -12.66
CA VAL A 506 -0.73 10.71 -12.02
C VAL A 506 -0.04 10.97 -10.68
N VAL A 507 -0.59 10.40 -9.61
CA VAL A 507 -0.08 10.50 -8.26
C VAL A 507 0.53 9.17 -7.86
N ILE A 508 1.77 9.21 -7.39
CA ILE A 508 2.52 8.07 -6.87
C ILE A 508 2.71 8.30 -5.37
N GLN A 509 2.19 7.44 -4.50
CA GLN A 509 2.13 7.70 -3.06
C GLN A 509 2.35 6.45 -2.18
N VAL A 510 3.31 6.56 -1.25
CA VAL A 510 3.51 5.63 -0.13
C VAL A 510 3.60 6.44 1.16
N GLY A 511 2.65 6.22 2.09
CA GLY A 511 2.51 7.05 3.27
C GLY A 511 2.35 8.54 2.94
N LYS A 512 3.21 9.37 3.53
CA LYS A 512 3.34 10.82 3.25
C LYS A 512 4.42 11.15 2.21
N TRP A 513 4.98 10.16 1.53
CA TRP A 513 5.84 10.37 0.36
C TRP A 513 4.97 10.39 -0.89
N ARG A 514 5.00 11.46 -1.69
CA ARG A 514 4.08 11.61 -2.82
C ARG A 514 4.67 12.39 -4.00
N ARG A 515 4.58 11.84 -5.22
CA ARG A 515 4.92 12.54 -6.47
C ARG A 515 3.71 12.93 -7.29
N GLN A 516 3.70 14.21 -7.68
CA GLN A 516 2.88 14.84 -8.74
C GLN A 516 3.48 14.68 -10.14
N ILE A 517 2.99 13.82 -11.04
CA ILE A 517 3.44 13.85 -12.46
C ILE A 517 2.29 14.07 -13.45
N LYS A 518 2.64 14.49 -14.66
CA LYS A 518 1.72 14.59 -15.81
C LYS A 518 2.17 13.62 -16.89
N VAL A 519 1.22 12.90 -17.49
CA VAL A 519 1.47 11.94 -18.56
C VAL A 519 0.54 12.25 -19.74
N THR A 520 1.09 12.25 -20.95
CA THR A 520 0.31 12.28 -22.19
C THR A 520 -0.17 10.88 -22.53
N THR A 521 -1.47 10.71 -22.76
CA THR A 521 -2.10 9.42 -23.06
C THR A 521 -2.78 9.45 -24.43
N ALA A 522 -2.64 8.37 -25.19
CA ALA A 522 -3.27 8.21 -26.51
C ALA A 522 -4.37 7.14 -26.46
N LYS A 523 -5.49 7.39 -27.16
CA LYS A 523 -6.65 6.50 -27.20
C LYS A 523 -6.25 5.07 -27.59
N CYS A 524 -6.59 4.10 -26.75
CA CYS A 524 -6.37 2.66 -26.97
C CYS A 524 -4.90 2.22 -27.08
N VAL A 525 -3.97 3.01 -26.50
CA VAL A 525 -2.54 2.70 -26.42
C VAL A 525 -2.13 2.56 -24.94
N ASP A 526 -1.19 1.66 -24.68
CA ASP A 526 -0.46 1.57 -23.40
C ASP A 526 0.74 2.52 -23.44
N THR A 527 0.76 3.53 -22.58
CA THR A 527 1.84 4.51 -22.49
C THR A 527 2.80 4.11 -21.38
N VAL A 528 3.99 3.63 -21.77
CA VAL A 528 5.06 3.31 -20.81
C VAL A 528 5.66 4.60 -20.26
N VAL A 529 5.54 4.82 -18.96
CA VAL A 529 6.06 6.00 -18.27
C VAL A 529 7.54 5.79 -17.91
N PRO A 530 8.47 6.69 -18.30
CA PRO A 530 9.89 6.55 -17.98
C PRO A 530 10.21 6.60 -16.49
N ALA A 531 11.17 5.76 -16.05
CA ALA A 531 11.60 5.61 -14.66
C ALA A 531 11.93 6.93 -13.93
N GLY A 532 12.55 7.89 -14.64
CA GLY A 532 12.88 9.21 -14.06
C GLY A 532 11.66 10.04 -13.62
N LEU A 533 10.48 9.78 -14.19
CA LEU A 533 9.21 10.38 -13.77
C LEU A 533 8.55 9.57 -12.65
N THR A 534 8.71 8.24 -12.62
CA THR A 534 8.00 7.35 -11.68
C THR A 534 8.75 7.04 -10.38
N ARG A 535 10.03 7.41 -10.26
CA ARG A 535 10.72 7.40 -8.96
C ARG A 535 10.10 8.36 -7.94
N LEU A 536 10.23 8.08 -6.64
CA LEU A 536 9.79 9.00 -5.58
C LEU A 536 10.60 10.32 -5.57
N PRO A 537 10.06 11.43 -5.03
CA PRO A 537 10.76 12.71 -4.84
C PRO A 537 12.05 12.57 -4.03
N ARG A 538 13.16 13.12 -4.53
CA ARG A 538 14.43 13.27 -3.79
C ARG A 538 14.52 14.57 -2.98
N ASN A 539 13.72 15.56 -3.35
CA ASN A 539 13.61 16.85 -2.68
C ASN A 539 12.17 17.39 -2.75
N LYS A 540 11.87 18.42 -1.96
CA LYS A 540 10.53 19.02 -1.83
C LYS A 540 10.05 19.80 -3.06
N THR A 541 10.89 20.03 -4.06
CA THR A 541 10.48 20.66 -5.34
C THR A 541 9.87 19.63 -6.31
N GLU A 542 10.16 18.34 -6.12
CA GLU A 542 9.62 17.26 -6.92
C GLU A 542 8.33 16.64 -6.33
N GLY A 543 8.05 16.87 -5.05
CA GLY A 543 6.86 16.37 -4.36
C GLY A 543 7.00 16.35 -2.83
N ASP A 544 6.08 15.64 -2.18
CA ASP A 544 6.06 15.51 -0.72
C ASP A 544 7.02 14.41 -0.25
N ILE A 545 7.80 14.70 0.81
CA ILE A 545 8.65 13.76 1.56
C ILE A 545 8.21 13.84 3.02
N PRO A 546 8.10 12.74 3.80
CA PRO A 546 7.83 12.81 5.23
C PRO A 546 8.81 13.73 5.98
N LYS A 547 8.33 14.44 7.01
CA LYS A 547 9.18 15.27 7.87
C LYS A 547 9.90 14.37 8.87
N ILE A 548 11.19 14.18 8.67
CA ILE A 548 12.02 13.22 9.42
C ILE A 548 12.88 14.00 10.42
N ALA A 549 12.92 13.55 11.67
CA ALA A 549 14.02 13.86 12.59
C ALA A 549 15.00 12.68 12.56
N LEU A 550 16.29 12.97 12.48
CA LEU A 550 17.35 11.97 12.54
C LEU A 550 18.32 12.38 13.64
N VAL A 551 18.50 11.48 14.61
CA VAL A 551 19.49 11.61 15.67
C VAL A 551 20.70 10.78 15.27
N THR A 552 21.85 11.43 15.11
CA THR A 552 23.10 10.81 14.69
C THR A 552 23.72 9.99 15.82
N GLY A 553 24.41 8.91 15.46
CA GLY A 553 24.97 7.93 16.39
C GLY A 553 26.49 8.02 16.45
N GLY A 554 27.09 7.56 17.55
CA GLY A 554 28.55 7.40 17.67
C GLY A 554 29.09 6.05 17.16
N ALA A 555 28.20 5.17 16.67
CA ALA A 555 28.57 3.84 16.16
C ALA A 555 27.75 3.40 14.93
N ASP A 556 26.93 4.28 14.37
CA ASP A 556 26.06 4.02 13.21
C ASP A 556 25.77 5.38 12.56
N ALA A 557 25.58 5.41 11.24
CA ALA A 557 25.53 6.64 10.43
C ALA A 557 24.28 6.63 9.52
N LEU A 558 23.09 6.55 10.13
CA LEU A 558 21.82 6.44 9.39
C LEU A 558 21.53 7.64 8.45
N GLU A 559 22.18 8.79 8.69
CA GLU A 559 22.16 9.95 7.79
C GLU A 559 22.71 9.62 6.40
N CYS A 560 23.70 8.72 6.32
CA CYS A 560 24.29 8.25 5.08
C CYS A 560 23.37 7.27 4.35
N LEU A 561 22.62 6.43 5.08
CA LEU A 561 21.57 5.59 4.48
C LEU A 561 20.50 6.45 3.78
N LEU A 562 20.01 7.53 4.41
CA LEU A 562 19.03 8.41 3.77
C LEU A 562 19.57 9.08 2.49
N ARG A 563 20.89 9.33 2.39
CA ARG A 563 21.53 9.80 1.15
C ARG A 563 21.62 8.70 0.09
N LYS A 564 21.79 7.43 0.47
CA LYS A 564 21.78 6.25 -0.43
C LYS A 564 20.38 5.96 -0.97
N VAL A 565 19.34 6.09 -0.12
CA VAL A 565 17.91 6.07 -0.54
C VAL A 565 17.63 7.18 -1.58
N GLY A 566 18.47 8.20 -1.63
CA GLY A 566 18.47 9.23 -2.68
C GLY A 566 17.80 10.54 -2.28
N ILE A 567 17.70 10.85 -0.98
CA ILE A 567 17.33 12.20 -0.55
C ILE A 567 18.47 13.17 -0.91
N ASP A 568 18.16 14.29 -1.55
CA ASP A 568 19.17 15.31 -1.91
C ASP A 568 19.72 15.98 -0.63
N ASP A 569 21.03 16.26 -0.63
CA ASP A 569 21.73 16.84 0.53
C ASP A 569 21.11 18.18 1.01
N SER A 570 20.42 18.92 0.12
CA SER A 570 19.68 20.16 0.44
C SER A 570 18.47 19.97 1.37
N GLU A 571 17.98 18.74 1.53
CA GLU A 571 16.88 18.44 2.46
C GLU A 571 17.35 18.17 3.90
N PHE A 572 18.65 18.00 4.11
CA PHE A 572 19.26 17.77 5.43
C PHE A 572 19.62 19.12 6.06
N THR A 573 18.82 19.56 7.03
CA THR A 573 18.96 20.89 7.64
C THR A 573 18.80 20.84 9.15
N GLY A 574 19.28 21.83 9.90
CA GLY A 574 18.87 21.99 11.30
C GLY A 574 17.35 22.23 11.38
N PRO A 575 16.69 22.00 12.52
CA PRO A 575 15.23 22.16 12.67
C PRO A 575 14.70 23.60 12.54
N ALA A 576 15.56 24.62 12.52
CA ALA A 576 15.20 25.97 12.07
C ALA A 576 15.07 26.08 10.54
N GLY A 577 15.71 25.17 9.80
CA GLY A 577 15.69 25.11 8.33
C GLY A 577 14.45 24.42 7.76
N THR A 578 14.29 24.58 6.45
CA THR A 578 13.10 24.13 5.70
C THR A 578 13.28 22.78 5.00
N GLY A 579 14.40 22.08 5.21
CA GLY A 579 14.63 20.75 4.64
C GLY A 579 13.75 19.69 5.30
N ARG A 580 13.46 18.59 4.59
CA ARG A 580 12.56 17.52 5.06
C ARG A 580 13.21 16.57 6.06
N VAL A 581 14.54 16.48 6.12
CA VAL A 581 15.30 15.77 7.16
C VAL A 581 15.92 16.77 8.13
N ASN A 582 15.68 16.61 9.43
CA ASN A 582 16.33 17.41 10.47
C ASN A 582 17.32 16.62 11.31
N LEU A 583 18.57 17.06 11.30
CA LEU A 583 19.68 16.44 12.03
C LEU A 583 19.74 16.95 13.47
N TYR A 584 20.01 16.03 14.38
CA TYR A 584 20.23 16.25 15.81
C TYR A 584 21.45 15.45 16.27
N ALA A 585 22.35 16.05 17.02
CA ALA A 585 23.52 15.37 17.59
C ALA A 585 23.09 14.45 18.75
N GLY A 586 23.27 13.14 18.58
CA GLY A 586 23.16 12.16 19.66
C GLY A 586 24.38 12.16 20.59
N ALA A 587 24.34 11.28 21.59
CA ALA A 587 25.49 10.98 22.44
C ALA A 587 26.49 10.03 21.74
N GLY A 588 27.64 9.79 22.39
CA GLY A 588 28.65 8.85 21.92
C GLY A 588 29.68 9.40 20.93
N GLY A 589 29.63 10.70 20.60
CA GLY A 589 30.61 11.34 19.70
C GLY A 589 30.23 11.28 18.22
N GLY A 590 28.96 11.05 17.89
CA GLY A 590 28.46 11.01 16.52
C GLY A 590 28.53 12.34 15.76
N THR A 591 28.31 12.27 14.45
CA THR A 591 28.24 13.40 13.51
C THR A 591 27.41 14.53 14.10
N SER A 592 28.05 15.67 14.40
CA SER A 592 27.44 16.76 15.16
C SER A 592 27.52 18.13 14.48
N SER A 593 28.02 18.17 13.24
CA SER A 593 28.13 19.40 12.46
C SER A 593 28.18 19.14 10.95
N TYR A 594 27.87 20.18 10.18
CA TYR A 594 28.06 20.20 8.74
C TYR A 594 29.53 20.44 8.36
N SER A 595 30.00 19.83 7.28
CA SER A 595 31.31 20.10 6.68
C SER A 595 31.45 21.54 6.18
N ALA A 596 30.33 22.17 5.79
CA ALA A 596 30.25 23.60 5.48
C ALA A 596 30.21 24.51 6.73
N GLY A 597 30.25 23.95 7.94
CA GLY A 597 30.13 24.64 9.22
C GLY A 597 28.70 24.72 9.76
N GLY A 598 28.60 24.82 11.09
CA GLY A 598 27.34 24.84 11.83
C GLY A 598 27.07 23.53 12.56
N ALA A 599 26.77 23.61 13.86
CA ALA A 599 26.50 22.46 14.72
C ALA A 599 25.02 22.03 14.67
N PHE A 600 24.77 20.75 14.86
CA PHE A 600 23.41 20.24 15.06
C PHE A 600 22.94 20.53 16.49
N PRO A 601 21.65 20.81 16.71
CA PRO A 601 21.09 20.83 18.07
C PRO A 601 21.20 19.44 18.71
N THR A 602 21.29 19.40 20.03
CA THR A 602 21.39 18.12 20.76
C THR A 602 20.08 17.34 20.68
N ALA A 603 20.14 16.01 20.73
CA ALA A 603 18.94 15.17 20.69
C ALA A 603 17.98 15.42 21.88
N THR A 604 18.45 15.96 23.00
CA THR A 604 17.57 16.43 24.08
C THR A 604 16.61 17.54 23.64
N GLN A 605 16.99 18.37 22.68
CA GLN A 605 16.14 19.43 22.11
C GLN A 605 15.04 18.87 21.20
N LEU A 606 15.10 17.58 20.82
CA LEU A 606 14.02 16.88 20.13
C LEU A 606 13.00 16.32 21.13
N TRP A 607 13.45 15.45 22.05
CA TRP A 607 12.56 14.58 22.84
C TRP A 607 12.25 15.06 24.26
N SER A 608 12.74 16.21 24.70
CA SER A 608 12.34 16.80 26.00
C SER A 608 10.94 17.41 25.99
N SER A 609 10.26 17.49 24.83
CA SER A 609 8.87 17.93 24.71
C SER A 609 8.13 17.16 23.61
N LEU A 610 6.80 17.13 23.72
CA LEU A 610 5.89 16.73 22.65
C LEU A 610 5.51 17.91 21.74
N ASP A 611 5.45 19.12 22.29
CA ASP A 611 4.86 20.29 21.64
C ASP A 611 5.83 20.85 20.57
N PRO A 612 5.42 20.89 19.28
CA PRO A 612 6.27 21.37 18.18
C PRO A 612 6.63 22.87 18.29
N ASN A 613 5.93 23.62 19.15
CA ASN A 613 6.06 25.07 19.32
C ASN A 613 6.68 25.46 20.68
N THR A 614 7.40 24.55 21.35
CA THR A 614 8.00 24.81 22.67
C THR A 614 9.10 25.89 22.61
N VAL A 615 8.76 27.17 22.80
CA VAL A 615 9.76 28.27 22.80
C VAL A 615 10.41 28.39 24.18
N VAL A 616 11.67 27.99 24.28
CA VAL A 616 12.49 28.02 25.51
C VAL A 616 13.97 28.25 25.16
N THR A 617 14.85 28.42 26.15
CA THR A 617 16.30 28.57 25.92
C THR A 617 17.07 27.54 26.75
N PRO A 618 17.85 26.62 26.13
CA PRO A 618 18.00 26.40 24.68
C PRO A 618 16.71 25.87 24.02
N GLN A 619 16.48 26.22 22.75
CA GLN A 619 15.24 25.91 22.02
C GLN A 619 14.93 24.41 21.96
N ILE A 620 13.68 24.04 22.22
CA ILE A 620 13.16 22.67 22.07
C ILE A 620 12.22 22.64 20.86
N TYR A 621 12.27 21.58 20.05
CA TYR A 621 11.56 21.52 18.77
C TYR A 621 10.39 20.53 18.75
N GLY A 622 10.31 19.64 19.75
CA GLY A 622 9.18 18.76 20.00
C GLY A 622 9.02 17.59 19.04
N LEU A 623 8.68 16.41 19.58
CA LEU A 623 8.51 15.19 18.77
C LEU A 623 7.37 15.27 17.75
N ARG A 624 6.22 15.89 18.09
CA ARG A 624 5.02 15.90 17.21
C ARG A 624 5.20 16.69 15.91
N ARG A 625 6.29 17.44 15.75
CA ARG A 625 6.64 18.13 14.49
C ARG A 625 7.00 17.15 13.36
N TYR A 626 7.34 15.91 13.71
CA TYR A 626 7.90 14.92 12.81
C TYR A 626 6.88 13.81 12.49
N ASP A 627 6.95 13.31 11.26
CA ASP A 627 6.25 12.11 10.81
C ASP A 627 7.03 10.85 11.23
N VAL A 628 8.36 10.93 11.16
CA VAL A 628 9.30 9.85 11.46
C VAL A 628 10.45 10.38 12.31
N VAL A 629 10.86 9.61 13.33
CA VAL A 629 12.07 9.81 14.12
C VAL A 629 12.98 8.61 13.90
N LEU A 630 14.17 8.85 13.33
CA LEU A 630 15.22 7.86 13.16
C LEU A 630 16.28 8.08 14.25
N LEU A 631 16.65 7.01 14.94
CA LEU A 631 17.53 7.03 16.09
C LEU A 631 18.74 6.14 15.82
N SER A 632 19.86 6.75 15.44
CA SER A 632 21.09 6.04 15.13
C SER A 632 21.92 5.80 16.38
N CYS A 633 22.55 4.62 16.47
CA CYS A 633 23.19 4.09 17.67
C CYS A 633 24.22 5.06 18.33
N GLU A 634 23.82 5.71 19.43
CA GLU A 634 24.60 6.65 20.27
C GLU A 634 25.82 6.04 21.01
N ALA A 635 26.34 4.88 20.56
CA ALA A 635 27.43 4.09 21.17
C ALA A 635 27.27 3.74 22.67
N SER A 636 26.17 4.14 23.31
CA SER A 636 25.85 3.97 24.72
C SER A 636 24.33 4.11 24.95
N GLU A 637 23.80 3.62 26.08
CA GLU A 637 22.40 3.85 26.45
C GLU A 637 22.06 5.36 26.63
N ALA A 638 23.08 6.19 26.90
CA ALA A 638 22.99 7.61 27.23
C ALA A 638 21.83 7.95 28.20
N THR A 639 21.70 7.17 29.28
CA THR A 639 20.55 7.20 30.20
C THR A 639 20.27 8.57 30.82
N GLY A 640 21.29 9.42 30.99
CA GLY A 640 21.16 10.80 31.46
C GLY A 640 20.39 11.73 30.50
N ASN A 641 20.39 11.46 29.19
CA ASN A 641 19.65 12.24 28.19
C ASN A 641 18.23 11.68 27.89
N LYS A 642 17.90 10.50 28.46
CA LYS A 642 16.59 9.83 28.38
C LYS A 642 15.95 9.74 29.76
N THR A 643 15.44 10.86 30.27
CA THR A 643 14.71 10.92 31.55
C THR A 643 13.35 10.24 31.46
N ASN A 644 12.70 9.95 32.59
CA ASN A 644 11.33 9.39 32.59
C ASN A 644 10.33 10.28 31.82
N ALA A 645 10.52 11.60 31.84
CA ALA A 645 9.72 12.53 31.03
C ALA A 645 9.94 12.32 29.53
N ALA A 646 11.20 12.17 29.09
CA ALA A 646 11.52 11.86 27.69
C ALA A 646 11.01 10.47 27.27
N LEU A 647 11.14 9.44 28.12
CA LEU A 647 10.59 8.10 27.85
C LEU A 647 9.07 8.17 27.64
N LYS A 648 8.35 8.90 28.50
CA LYS A 648 6.90 9.12 28.34
C LYS A 648 6.58 9.91 27.07
N ALA A 649 7.32 10.98 26.78
CA ALA A 649 7.14 11.79 25.58
C ALA A 649 7.36 10.97 24.29
N MET A 650 8.34 10.06 24.27
CA MET A 650 8.54 9.14 23.15
C MET A 650 7.31 8.26 22.95
N GLN A 651 6.81 7.60 24.00
CA GLN A 651 5.60 6.77 23.89
C GLN A 651 4.36 7.56 23.49
N ASP A 652 4.13 8.75 24.07
CA ASP A 652 3.03 9.64 23.71
C ASP A 652 3.10 10.13 22.25
N TYR A 653 4.30 10.26 21.69
CA TYR A 653 4.52 10.59 20.29
C TYR A 653 4.14 9.41 19.39
N VAL A 654 4.64 8.19 19.66
CA VAL A 654 4.28 7.01 18.83
C VAL A 654 2.79 6.70 18.95
N ASN A 655 2.22 6.72 20.17
CA ASN A 655 0.78 6.55 20.42
C ASN A 655 -0.11 7.56 19.66
N ALA A 656 0.42 8.72 19.27
CA ALA A 656 -0.29 9.74 18.49
C ALA A 656 -0.14 9.59 16.96
N GLY A 657 0.43 8.48 16.49
CA GLY A 657 0.71 8.23 15.07
C GLY A 657 2.15 8.50 14.67
N GLY A 658 3.02 8.83 15.62
CA GLY A 658 4.46 8.94 15.37
C GLY A 658 5.05 7.63 14.86
N ARG A 659 6.08 7.73 14.02
CA ARG A 659 6.90 6.61 13.59
C ARG A 659 8.28 6.71 14.21
N VAL A 660 8.81 5.59 14.69
CA VAL A 660 10.18 5.51 15.23
C VAL A 660 10.91 4.31 14.63
N PHE A 661 12.14 4.53 14.19
CA PHE A 661 13.15 3.49 14.05
C PHE A 661 14.29 3.77 15.05
N GLY A 662 14.81 2.74 15.71
CA GLY A 662 16.01 2.88 16.52
C GLY A 662 16.95 1.67 16.44
N SER A 663 18.24 1.94 16.24
CA SER A 663 19.28 0.91 16.27
C SER A 663 19.90 0.72 17.67
N HIS A 664 20.16 -0.54 17.99
CA HIS A 664 21.00 -1.04 19.08
C HIS A 664 20.72 -0.40 20.45
N TYR A 665 21.57 0.52 20.96
CA TYR A 665 21.35 1.11 22.29
C TYR A 665 20.01 1.86 22.47
N HIS A 666 19.29 2.16 21.38
CA HIS A 666 17.93 2.67 21.45
C HIS A 666 16.89 1.69 22.02
N TYR A 667 17.24 0.43 22.33
CA TYR A 667 16.43 -0.42 23.21
C TYR A 667 16.12 0.23 24.56
N THR A 668 16.95 1.20 24.99
CA THR A 668 16.78 1.99 26.21
C THR A 668 15.38 2.61 26.32
N TRP A 669 14.77 3.01 25.20
CA TRP A 669 13.40 3.56 25.15
C TRP A 669 12.33 2.57 25.62
N MET A 670 12.54 1.28 25.39
CA MET A 670 11.67 0.20 25.85
C MET A 670 12.09 -0.30 27.23
N ARG A 671 13.35 -0.74 27.39
CA ARG A 671 13.88 -1.37 28.63
C ARG A 671 13.62 -0.53 29.88
N ARG A 672 13.86 0.79 29.79
CA ARG A 672 13.70 1.72 30.93
C ARG A 672 12.27 2.23 31.13
N SER A 673 11.31 1.86 30.28
CA SER A 673 9.90 2.24 30.52
C SER A 673 9.33 1.57 31.78
N SER A 674 9.98 0.52 32.28
CA SER A 674 9.78 -0.09 33.60
C SER A 674 9.82 0.92 34.77
N GLY A 675 10.52 2.05 34.61
CA GLY A 675 10.54 3.16 35.56
C GLY A 675 9.36 4.14 35.45
N LEU A 676 8.40 3.90 34.54
CA LEU A 676 7.18 4.70 34.38
C LEU A 676 6.00 4.07 35.13
N ALA A 677 4.98 4.88 35.42
CA ALA A 677 3.71 4.37 35.92
C ALA A 677 2.91 3.68 34.80
N ALA A 678 2.05 2.72 35.16
CA ALA A 678 1.09 2.12 34.23
C ALA A 678 0.19 3.21 33.60
N PRO A 679 -0.18 3.08 32.31
CA PRO A 679 0.09 1.96 31.41
C PRO A 679 1.46 1.98 30.68
N TYR A 680 2.28 3.03 30.86
CA TYR A 680 3.51 3.28 30.07
C TYR A 680 4.67 2.29 30.36
N ASN A 681 4.54 1.45 31.38
CA ASN A 681 5.53 0.43 31.73
C ASN A 681 5.47 -0.84 30.87
N ASN A 682 4.42 -1.02 30.06
CA ASN A 682 4.20 -2.23 29.26
C ASN A 682 5.31 -2.52 28.21
N TRP A 683 5.92 -1.50 27.60
CA TRP A 683 7.00 -1.70 26.61
C TRP A 683 8.21 -2.46 27.18
N ALA A 684 8.53 -2.27 28.47
CA ALA A 684 9.64 -2.95 29.12
C ALA A 684 9.42 -4.47 29.28
N THR A 685 8.16 -4.93 29.29
CA THR A 685 7.81 -6.35 29.42
C THR A 685 7.69 -7.09 28.09
N MET A 686 7.57 -6.38 26.96
CA MET A 686 7.42 -6.99 25.62
C MET A 686 8.64 -7.81 25.19
N VAL A 687 9.83 -7.43 25.66
CA VAL A 687 11.11 -8.01 25.25
C VAL A 687 11.96 -8.29 26.49
N SER A 688 12.54 -9.49 26.55
CA SER A 688 13.58 -9.85 27.51
C SER A 688 14.93 -9.37 27.00
N TRP A 689 15.57 -8.45 27.72
CA TRP A 689 16.83 -7.81 27.32
C TRP A 689 18.07 -8.49 27.92
N ASN A 690 19.19 -8.40 27.21
CA ASN A 690 20.52 -8.83 27.60
C ASN A 690 21.48 -7.63 27.62
N THR A 691 21.67 -7.02 28.79
CA THR A 691 22.58 -5.87 28.94
C THR A 691 24.05 -6.26 29.10
N SER A 692 24.39 -7.55 28.98
CA SER A 692 25.79 -8.00 28.85
C SER A 692 26.36 -7.73 27.44
N LEU A 693 25.53 -7.26 26.50
CA LEU A 693 25.95 -6.67 25.21
C LEU A 693 26.89 -7.57 24.41
N VAL A 694 26.57 -8.88 24.35
CA VAL A 694 27.34 -9.87 23.60
C VAL A 694 27.36 -9.45 22.13
N THR A 695 28.53 -9.07 21.65
CA THR A 695 28.76 -8.67 20.25
C THR A 695 28.78 -9.94 19.40
N LEU A 696 28.04 -9.95 18.30
CA LEU A 696 28.10 -11.03 17.31
C LEU A 696 29.36 -10.84 16.45
N ALA A 697 29.80 -11.90 15.77
CA ALA A 697 30.86 -11.74 14.78
C ALA A 697 30.36 -10.88 13.62
N ASN A 698 31.27 -10.16 12.95
CA ASN A 698 30.98 -9.66 11.61
C ASN A 698 30.75 -10.83 10.65
N ASP A 699 30.10 -10.58 9.52
CA ASP A 699 29.63 -11.61 8.58
C ASP A 699 28.66 -12.65 9.24
N THR A 700 27.94 -12.26 10.31
CA THR A 700 26.99 -13.18 10.98
C THR A 700 25.80 -13.45 10.04
N PRO A 701 25.47 -14.73 9.75
CA PRO A 701 24.33 -15.03 8.89
C PRO A 701 23.00 -14.81 9.63
N GLU A 702 22.21 -13.88 9.13
CA GLU A 702 20.84 -13.59 9.57
C GLU A 702 19.81 -14.07 8.54
N THR A 703 18.57 -14.30 8.97
CA THR A 703 17.47 -14.84 8.15
C THR A 703 16.19 -14.04 8.29
N VAL A 704 15.52 -13.76 7.16
CA VAL A 704 14.20 -13.13 7.14
C VAL A 704 13.12 -14.14 7.54
N LEU A 705 12.35 -13.81 8.58
CA LEU A 705 11.22 -14.61 9.05
C LEU A 705 10.00 -14.38 8.17
N THR A 706 9.85 -15.19 7.12
CA THR A 706 8.70 -15.15 6.18
C THR A 706 7.36 -15.60 6.76
N THR A 707 7.21 -15.62 8.09
CA THR A 707 6.03 -16.09 8.83
C THR A 707 4.80 -15.18 8.70
N PHE A 708 4.95 -13.99 8.12
CA PHE A 708 3.85 -13.06 7.81
C PHE A 708 4.06 -12.39 6.44
N PRO A 709 2.97 -11.94 5.77
CA PRO A 709 3.02 -11.52 4.36
C PRO A 709 4.06 -10.43 4.05
N LYS A 710 4.22 -9.43 4.93
CA LYS A 710 5.18 -8.33 4.70
C LYS A 710 6.63 -8.79 4.74
N ALA A 711 7.01 -9.70 5.63
CA ALA A 711 8.36 -10.24 5.66
C ALA A 711 8.62 -11.20 4.49
N LEU A 712 7.60 -11.92 4.00
CA LEU A 712 7.70 -12.63 2.71
C LEU A 712 7.94 -11.65 1.55
N THR A 713 7.23 -10.52 1.50
CA THR A 713 7.47 -9.46 0.51
C THR A 713 8.90 -8.90 0.63
N MET A 714 9.40 -8.64 1.84
CA MET A 714 10.78 -8.18 2.05
C MET A 714 11.81 -9.20 1.52
N ASN A 715 11.65 -10.47 1.89
CA ASN A 715 12.51 -11.57 1.43
C ASN A 715 12.49 -11.75 -0.10
N GLN A 716 11.36 -11.46 -0.75
CA GLN A 716 11.25 -11.45 -2.23
C GLN A 716 11.85 -10.19 -2.85
N TRP A 717 11.63 -9.03 -2.23
CA TRP A 717 12.13 -7.74 -2.70
C TRP A 717 13.66 -7.65 -2.65
N MET A 718 14.29 -8.20 -1.60
CA MET A 718 15.76 -8.29 -1.49
C MET A 718 16.42 -9.17 -2.59
N GLN A 719 15.65 -9.91 -3.39
CA GLN A 719 16.12 -10.66 -4.57
C GLN A 719 16.08 -9.85 -5.86
N VAL A 720 15.38 -8.70 -5.86
CA VAL A 720 15.17 -7.91 -7.08
C VAL A 720 16.44 -7.12 -7.36
N THR A 721 17.11 -7.48 -8.45
CA THR A 721 18.34 -6.82 -8.89
C THR A 721 18.06 -5.38 -9.39
N PRO A 722 18.71 -4.35 -8.82
CA PRO A 722 18.56 -2.98 -9.29
C PRO A 722 19.59 -2.62 -10.39
N PRO A 723 19.20 -1.95 -11.50
CA PRO A 723 17.90 -1.98 -12.16
C PRO A 723 17.83 -3.15 -13.17
N PRO A 724 16.69 -3.85 -13.33
CA PRO A 724 16.54 -4.79 -14.42
C PRO A 724 16.52 -4.03 -15.77
N PRO A 725 17.08 -4.59 -16.86
CA PRO A 725 16.71 -4.11 -18.20
C PRO A 725 15.20 -4.26 -18.40
N ALA A 726 14.63 -3.49 -19.33
CA ALA A 726 13.20 -3.48 -19.61
C ALA A 726 12.68 -4.86 -20.07
N VAL A 727 12.30 -5.70 -19.11
CA VAL A 727 11.75 -7.04 -19.35
C VAL A 727 10.29 -6.93 -19.78
N PRO A 728 9.86 -7.66 -20.82
CA PRO A 728 8.45 -7.76 -21.18
C PRO A 728 7.59 -8.20 -19.99
N TRP A 729 6.34 -7.71 -19.94
CA TRP A 729 5.37 -8.05 -18.89
C TRP A 729 5.18 -9.57 -18.71
N ALA A 730 5.41 -10.35 -19.77
CA ALA A 730 5.19 -11.79 -19.85
C ALA A 730 6.35 -12.67 -19.32
N THR A 731 7.57 -12.16 -19.10
CA THR A 731 8.65 -12.97 -18.53
C THR A 731 8.52 -13.08 -17.02
N VAL A 732 7.68 -14.02 -16.57
CA VAL A 732 7.73 -14.58 -15.22
C VAL A 732 8.98 -15.46 -15.11
N VAL A 733 10.13 -14.83 -14.89
CA VAL A 733 11.27 -15.52 -14.28
C VAL A 733 10.93 -15.65 -12.79
N PRO A 734 10.80 -16.87 -12.24
CA PRO A 734 10.70 -17.05 -10.80
C PRO A 734 11.92 -16.41 -10.15
N PRO A 735 11.79 -15.69 -9.02
CA PRO A 735 12.96 -15.32 -8.23
C PRO A 735 13.73 -16.61 -7.90
N ALA A 736 14.99 -16.70 -8.33
CA ALA A 736 15.84 -17.81 -7.95
C ALA A 736 16.04 -17.79 -6.43
N ALA A 737 16.03 -18.95 -5.78
CA ALA A 737 16.45 -19.04 -4.38
C ALA A 737 17.86 -18.42 -4.25
N SER A 738 18.15 -17.44 -3.38
CA SER A 738 17.47 -17.02 -2.15
C SER A 738 17.62 -15.51 -1.85
N PRO A 739 17.16 -15.02 -0.69
CA PRO A 739 18.10 -14.59 0.35
C PRO A 739 17.44 -14.84 1.72
N SER A 740 17.04 -16.08 1.96
CA SER A 740 16.66 -16.54 3.30
C SER A 740 17.85 -16.42 4.27
N ARG A 741 19.06 -16.12 3.78
CA ARG A 741 20.22 -15.72 4.58
C ARG A 741 20.96 -14.54 3.94
N PHE A 742 21.40 -13.58 4.76
CA PHE A 742 22.35 -12.53 4.38
C PHE A 742 23.31 -12.25 5.54
N PRO A 743 24.56 -11.84 5.26
CA PRO A 743 25.52 -11.50 6.30
C PRO A 743 25.24 -10.12 6.89
N VAL A 744 25.52 -9.97 8.19
CA VAL A 744 25.40 -8.72 8.94
C VAL A 744 26.67 -8.43 9.73
N ASP A 745 27.07 -7.16 9.70
CA ASP A 745 28.18 -6.61 10.48
C ASP A 745 27.66 -5.77 11.67
N GLY A 746 28.42 -5.75 12.77
CA GLY A 746 28.09 -4.94 13.95
C GLY A 746 26.84 -5.39 14.72
N GLY A 747 26.33 -6.60 14.47
CA GLY A 747 25.19 -7.18 15.19
C GLY A 747 25.48 -7.47 16.66
N ARG A 748 24.45 -7.42 17.50
CA ARG A 748 24.52 -7.70 18.94
C ARG A 748 23.41 -8.64 19.36
N ARG A 749 23.63 -9.36 20.46
CA ARG A 749 22.60 -10.13 21.16
C ARG A 749 22.12 -9.36 22.40
N SER A 750 21.55 -8.18 22.18
CA SER A 750 20.86 -7.40 23.23
C SER A 750 19.45 -7.94 23.49
N ILE A 751 18.86 -8.68 22.54
CA ILE A 751 17.57 -9.36 22.70
C ILE A 751 17.80 -10.82 23.13
N ASN A 752 17.21 -11.22 24.27
CA ASN A 752 17.13 -12.63 24.68
C ASN A 752 15.87 -13.32 24.11
N ALA A 753 14.72 -12.66 24.18
CA ALA A 753 13.45 -13.20 23.68
C ALA A 753 12.40 -12.09 23.45
N ILE A 754 11.51 -12.31 22.48
CA ILE A 754 10.25 -11.57 22.37
C ILE A 754 9.22 -12.29 23.25
N ASN A 755 8.76 -11.61 24.30
CA ASN A 755 7.77 -12.14 25.25
C ASN A 755 6.36 -11.94 24.71
N ASP A 756 6.05 -10.73 24.23
CA ASP A 756 4.75 -10.39 23.64
C ASP A 756 4.77 -10.62 22.13
N LYS A 757 4.55 -11.89 21.75
CA LYS A 757 4.43 -12.32 20.35
C LYS A 757 3.09 -11.97 19.70
N THR A 758 2.15 -11.39 20.45
CA THR A 758 0.83 -10.99 19.94
C THR A 758 0.88 -9.58 19.37
N ASN A 759 1.58 -8.65 20.03
CA ASN A 759 1.73 -7.27 19.58
C ASN A 759 3.05 -6.99 18.82
N THR A 760 4.00 -7.95 18.81
CA THR A 760 5.32 -7.78 18.20
C THR A 760 5.54 -8.71 17.02
N LEU A 761 6.03 -8.16 15.89
CA LEU A 761 6.44 -8.91 14.70
C LEU A 761 7.97 -8.95 14.61
N THR A 762 8.58 -10.14 14.70
CA THR A 762 10.01 -10.32 14.43
C THR A 762 10.25 -10.49 12.94
N TRP A 763 11.04 -9.61 12.32
CA TRP A 763 11.28 -9.62 10.88
C TRP A 763 12.51 -10.44 10.49
N ILE A 764 13.58 -10.33 11.28
CA ILE A 764 14.89 -10.93 11.01
C ILE A 764 15.47 -11.46 12.32
N GLN A 765 16.16 -12.59 12.25
CA GLN A 765 16.87 -13.20 13.38
C GLN A 765 18.20 -13.83 12.92
N THR A 766 19.12 -14.10 13.86
CA THR A 766 20.32 -14.88 13.58
C THR A 766 19.96 -16.32 13.17
N VAL A 767 20.69 -16.88 12.20
CA VAL A 767 20.55 -18.28 11.78
C VAL A 767 20.94 -19.24 12.90
N SER A 768 22.03 -18.94 13.61
CA SER A 768 22.47 -19.69 14.78
C SER A 768 21.88 -19.09 16.05
N GLY A 769 21.21 -19.90 16.86
CA GLY A 769 20.60 -19.48 18.13
C GLY A 769 19.24 -18.78 18.03
N ASN A 770 18.75 -18.43 16.84
CA ASN A 770 17.45 -17.78 16.62
C ASN A 770 17.25 -16.48 17.43
N TYR A 771 18.29 -15.65 17.54
CA TYR A 771 18.19 -14.38 18.27
C TYR A 771 17.54 -13.32 17.37
N PRO A 772 16.44 -12.67 17.79
CA PRO A 772 15.85 -11.57 17.03
C PRO A 772 16.89 -10.47 16.78
N GLN A 773 16.92 -9.94 15.56
CA GLN A 773 17.79 -8.82 15.16
C GLN A 773 16.98 -7.64 14.64
N TYR A 774 15.79 -7.88 14.09
CA TYR A 774 14.80 -6.82 13.82
C TYR A 774 13.42 -7.22 14.29
N PHE A 775 12.71 -6.29 14.95
CA PHE A 775 11.30 -6.44 15.26
C PHE A 775 10.55 -5.10 15.15
N SER A 776 9.23 -5.17 15.01
CA SER A 776 8.35 -3.99 15.08
C SER A 776 7.11 -4.26 15.92
N PHE A 777 6.55 -3.21 16.50
CA PHE A 777 5.24 -3.26 17.13
C PHE A 777 4.44 -2.00 16.83
N ASP A 778 3.12 -2.16 16.73
CA ASP A 778 2.18 -1.06 16.51
C ASP A 778 1.70 -0.51 17.87
N THR A 779 1.33 0.78 17.90
CA THR A 779 1.01 1.51 19.13
C THR A 779 -0.30 2.30 19.01
N PRO A 780 -1.10 2.46 20.08
CA PRO A 780 -0.85 1.97 21.44
C PRO A 780 -0.83 0.44 21.54
N VAL A 781 0.11 -0.10 22.32
CA VAL A 781 0.30 -1.56 22.48
C VAL A 781 -0.93 -2.16 23.16
N GLY A 782 -1.47 -3.26 22.60
CA GLY A 782 -2.72 -3.87 23.06
C GLY A 782 -3.99 -3.09 22.66
N ALA A 783 -3.90 -2.07 21.80
CA ALA A 783 -5.09 -1.45 21.22
C ALA A 783 -5.86 -2.46 20.35
N ALA A 784 -7.20 -2.33 20.32
CA ALA A 784 -8.04 -3.16 19.46
C ALA A 784 -7.67 -3.03 17.97
N ALA A 785 -8.01 -4.05 17.17
CA ALA A 785 -7.74 -4.05 15.73
C ALA A 785 -8.26 -2.76 15.05
N GLY A 786 -7.40 -2.12 14.24
CA GLY A 786 -7.69 -0.83 13.62
C GLY A 786 -7.69 0.39 14.56
N LYS A 787 -7.24 0.26 15.82
CA LYS A 787 -7.06 1.37 16.78
C LYS A 787 -5.59 1.71 17.09
N ALA A 788 -4.66 0.80 16.79
CA ALA A 788 -3.25 1.18 16.70
C ALA A 788 -3.03 2.09 15.50
N CYS A 789 -2.20 3.13 15.64
CA CYS A 789 -1.99 4.15 14.62
C CYS A 789 -0.52 4.60 14.45
N GLY A 790 0.34 4.34 15.44
CA GLY A 790 1.80 4.55 15.37
C GLY A 790 2.58 3.24 15.30
N ARG A 791 3.88 3.31 14.99
CA ARG A 791 4.76 2.13 14.91
C ARG A 791 6.16 2.43 15.44
N PHE A 792 6.71 1.49 16.21
CA PHE A 792 8.11 1.46 16.61
C PHE A 792 8.80 0.26 15.93
N VAL A 793 9.95 0.48 15.31
CA VAL A 793 10.83 -0.55 14.73
C VAL A 793 12.17 -0.51 15.45
N PHE A 794 12.68 -1.67 15.82
CA PHE A 794 13.96 -1.83 16.47
C PHE A 794 14.86 -2.76 15.65
N SER A 795 16.15 -2.44 15.63
CA SER A 795 17.22 -3.26 15.04
C SER A 795 18.37 -3.41 16.03
N ASP A 796 18.96 -4.59 16.19
CA ASP A 796 20.05 -4.86 17.15
C ASP A 796 21.46 -4.81 16.51
N LEU A 797 21.62 -4.08 15.40
CA LEU A 797 22.88 -3.94 14.65
C LEU A 797 23.15 -2.49 14.21
N HIS A 798 24.38 -2.20 13.76
CA HIS A 798 24.77 -0.90 13.19
C HIS A 798 24.53 -0.93 11.69
N VAL A 799 23.50 -0.23 11.20
CA VAL A 799 22.98 -0.49 9.86
C VAL A 799 23.90 0.09 8.77
N ALA A 800 24.38 1.31 8.94
CA ALA A 800 25.33 1.96 8.03
C ALA A 800 26.80 1.75 8.48
N SER A 801 27.17 0.51 8.82
CA SER A 801 28.47 0.15 9.44
C SER A 801 29.72 0.45 8.59
N GLY A 802 29.56 0.74 7.29
CA GLY A 802 30.67 1.08 6.38
C GLY A 802 31.01 2.57 6.29
N ASP A 803 30.17 3.46 6.86
CA ASP A 803 30.38 4.91 6.92
C ASP A 803 31.01 5.32 8.27
N ASP A 804 31.61 6.51 8.36
CA ASP A 804 32.27 7.04 9.57
C ASP A 804 31.27 7.86 10.44
N PRO A 805 30.79 7.33 11.57
CA PRO A 805 29.88 8.07 12.45
C PRO A 805 30.53 9.26 13.17
N GLY A 806 31.86 9.44 13.14
CA GLY A 806 32.57 10.53 13.79
C GLY A 806 32.80 11.76 12.90
N GLY A 807 32.39 11.71 11.63
CA GLY A 807 32.71 12.72 10.62
C GLY A 807 31.90 14.02 10.68
N THR A 808 31.92 14.77 9.57
CA THR A 808 31.13 16.00 9.38
C THR A 808 30.26 15.88 8.13
N PHE A 809 28.96 16.10 8.30
CA PHE A 809 27.97 15.85 7.25
C PHE A 809 28.08 16.83 6.07
N PRO A 810 28.06 16.38 4.80
CA PRO A 810 27.89 14.99 4.35
C PRO A 810 29.17 14.41 3.68
N ALA A 811 30.34 14.96 4.05
CA ALA A 811 31.56 14.85 3.26
C ALA A 811 32.62 13.93 3.87
N ASN A 812 32.68 13.88 5.21
CA ASN A 812 33.70 13.13 5.95
C ASN A 812 33.10 11.96 6.75
N ASP A 813 31.79 11.94 6.91
CA ASP A 813 31.01 10.87 7.55
C ASP A 813 30.59 9.80 6.54
N CYS A 814 29.92 10.20 5.47
CA CYS A 814 29.42 9.30 4.44
C CYS A 814 30.50 8.95 3.42
N THR A 815 31.41 8.06 3.81
CA THR A 815 32.58 7.62 3.04
C THR A 815 32.25 6.63 1.93
N THR A 816 31.11 5.95 2.00
CA THR A 816 30.71 4.94 1.01
C THR A 816 29.91 5.51 -0.18
N PRO A 817 29.95 4.88 -1.37
CA PRO A 817 29.26 5.41 -2.55
C PRO A 817 27.73 5.41 -2.40
N LYS A 818 27.07 6.54 -2.72
CA LYS A 818 25.59 6.68 -2.71
C LYS A 818 24.85 5.61 -3.53
N THR A 819 25.49 5.05 -4.55
CA THR A 819 24.92 4.02 -5.44
C THR A 819 25.06 2.59 -4.91
N SER A 820 25.70 2.40 -3.75
CA SER A 820 25.91 1.09 -3.12
C SER A 820 25.20 1.06 -1.77
N MET A 821 24.48 -0.03 -1.50
CA MET A 821 23.97 -0.37 -0.18
C MET A 821 24.26 -1.84 0.09
N SER A 822 24.69 -2.12 1.31
CA SER A 822 24.78 -3.47 1.87
C SER A 822 23.40 -4.14 2.03
N PRO A 823 23.34 -5.47 2.25
CA PRO A 823 22.07 -6.17 2.49
C PRO A 823 21.28 -5.64 3.69
N GLN A 824 21.98 -5.31 4.79
CA GLN A 824 21.40 -4.73 6.00
C GLN A 824 20.81 -3.32 5.78
N GLU A 825 21.45 -2.50 4.95
CA GLU A 825 20.91 -1.19 4.54
C GLU A 825 19.68 -1.33 3.65
N GLY A 826 19.68 -2.28 2.71
CA GLY A 826 18.50 -2.60 1.91
C GLY A 826 17.34 -3.10 2.77
N ALA A 827 17.60 -3.94 3.77
CA ALA A 827 16.58 -4.39 4.72
C ALA A 827 15.95 -3.20 5.48
N LEU A 828 16.76 -2.24 5.94
CA LEU A 828 16.23 -1.02 6.56
C LEU A 828 15.49 -0.12 5.57
N GLU A 829 15.94 0.01 4.32
CA GLU A 829 15.20 0.78 3.31
C GLU A 829 13.79 0.22 3.10
N PHE A 830 13.64 -1.11 2.98
CA PHE A 830 12.32 -1.74 2.91
C PHE A 830 11.48 -1.39 4.13
N MET A 831 12.05 -1.54 5.33
CA MET A 831 11.36 -1.21 6.58
C MET A 831 11.04 0.27 6.72
N PHE A 832 11.81 1.17 6.12
CA PHE A 832 11.60 2.61 6.13
C PHE A 832 10.36 3.00 5.29
N PHE A 833 10.19 2.41 4.11
CA PHE A 833 8.98 2.58 3.31
C PHE A 833 7.75 1.85 3.92
N ASP A 834 7.93 0.70 4.59
CA ASP A 834 6.85 0.07 5.37
C ASP A 834 6.44 0.88 6.61
N LEU A 835 7.42 1.50 7.29
CA LEU A 835 7.20 2.36 8.44
C LEU A 835 6.38 3.61 8.07
N ALA A 836 6.61 4.16 6.88
CA ALA A 836 5.80 5.23 6.32
C ALA A 836 4.36 4.78 5.95
N SER A 837 4.11 3.47 5.80
CA SER A 837 2.80 2.95 5.42
C SER A 837 1.78 2.98 6.57
N PRO A 838 0.46 2.99 6.26
CA PRO A 838 -0.59 2.96 7.27
C PRO A 838 -0.53 1.75 8.21
N VAL A 839 -0.97 1.94 9.46
CA VAL A 839 -1.09 0.88 10.47
C VAL A 839 -2.50 0.28 10.37
N CYS A 840 -2.62 -0.92 9.77
CA CYS A 840 -3.93 -1.55 9.50
C CYS A 840 -4.33 -2.64 10.51
N GLY A 841 -3.46 -2.98 11.46
CA GLY A 841 -3.51 -4.28 12.13
C GLY A 841 -3.06 -5.38 11.18
N GLY A 842 -2.02 -6.13 11.54
CA GLY A 842 -1.37 -7.09 10.64
C GLY A 842 -2.30 -8.24 10.24
N THR A 843 -2.86 -8.19 9.03
CA THR A 843 -3.36 -9.33 8.22
C THR A 843 -4.01 -8.84 6.93
N THR A 844 -4.65 -7.67 6.93
CA THR A 844 -5.30 -7.13 5.72
C THR A 844 -4.28 -6.49 4.77
N PRO A 845 -4.32 -6.80 3.46
CA PRO A 845 -3.60 -6.04 2.44
C PRO A 845 -3.96 -4.54 2.47
N PRO A 846 -3.15 -3.63 1.91
CA PRO A 846 -3.61 -2.27 1.63
C PRO A 846 -4.93 -2.33 0.85
N PRO A 847 -5.86 -1.37 1.06
CA PRO A 847 -7.23 -1.46 0.55
C PRO A 847 -7.23 -1.68 -0.96
N THR A 848 -7.40 -2.95 -1.36
CA THR A 848 -7.57 -3.31 -2.75
C THR A 848 -8.84 -2.66 -3.22
N CYS A 849 -8.75 -1.89 -4.30
CA CYS A 849 -9.92 -1.27 -4.91
C CYS A 849 -11.02 -2.33 -5.06
N THR A 850 -12.16 -2.09 -4.41
CA THR A 850 -13.29 -3.02 -4.44
C THR A 850 -14.12 -2.70 -5.69
N PRO A 851 -14.19 -3.60 -6.68
CA PRO A 851 -14.93 -3.34 -7.91
C PRO A 851 -16.40 -3.05 -7.59
N THR A 852 -16.93 -1.95 -8.15
CA THR A 852 -18.37 -1.69 -8.12
C THR A 852 -19.13 -2.72 -8.94
N THR A 853 -20.45 -2.84 -8.76
CA THR A 853 -21.29 -3.73 -9.55
C THR A 853 -22.16 -2.96 -10.54
N CYS A 854 -22.63 -3.65 -11.59
CA CYS A 854 -23.57 -3.10 -12.56
C CYS A 854 -24.86 -2.59 -11.88
N ALA A 855 -25.41 -3.37 -10.95
CA ALA A 855 -26.58 -2.99 -10.15
C ALA A 855 -26.32 -1.73 -9.31
N ALA A 856 -25.14 -1.59 -8.69
CA ALA A 856 -24.77 -0.40 -7.93
C ALA A 856 -24.59 0.86 -8.81
N GLN A 857 -24.20 0.70 -10.08
CA GLN A 857 -24.19 1.79 -11.08
C GLN A 857 -25.55 2.02 -11.76
N GLY A 858 -26.55 1.17 -11.51
CA GLY A 858 -27.85 1.22 -12.19
C GLY A 858 -27.83 0.69 -13.64
N ILE A 859 -26.81 -0.05 -14.05
CA ILE A 859 -26.64 -0.60 -15.40
C ILE A 859 -27.17 -2.05 -15.44
N GLU A 860 -27.99 -2.36 -16.45
CA GLU A 860 -28.76 -3.61 -16.65
C GLU A 860 -28.40 -4.37 -17.94
N CYS A 861 -27.72 -3.73 -18.89
CA CYS A 861 -27.08 -4.40 -20.01
C CYS A 861 -25.89 -3.57 -20.56
N GLY A 862 -24.99 -4.20 -21.31
CA GLY A 862 -23.78 -3.57 -21.88
C GLY A 862 -22.52 -3.73 -21.02
N THR A 863 -21.47 -2.94 -21.28
CA THR A 863 -20.21 -2.96 -20.50
C THR A 863 -20.02 -1.65 -19.72
N ALA A 864 -19.43 -1.74 -18.53
CA ALA A 864 -19.24 -0.61 -17.63
C ALA A 864 -17.88 -0.65 -16.91
N PRO A 865 -17.28 0.48 -16.53
CA PRO A 865 -16.03 0.48 -15.76
C PRO A 865 -16.28 0.04 -14.31
N ASP A 866 -15.38 -0.77 -13.75
CA ASP A 866 -15.55 -1.31 -12.39
C ASP A 866 -15.01 -0.38 -11.26
N GLY A 867 -14.44 0.77 -11.62
CA GLY A 867 -13.80 1.72 -10.69
C GLY A 867 -12.36 1.34 -10.26
N CYS A 868 -11.87 0.18 -10.68
CA CYS A 868 -10.63 -0.45 -10.22
C CYS A 868 -9.68 -0.87 -11.36
N GLY A 869 -10.00 -0.52 -12.61
CA GLY A 869 -9.21 -0.91 -13.78
C GLY A 869 -9.64 -2.25 -14.39
N GLY A 870 -10.82 -2.75 -14.04
CA GLY A 870 -11.53 -3.80 -14.77
C GLY A 870 -12.73 -3.27 -15.55
N THR A 871 -13.37 -4.18 -16.28
CA THR A 871 -14.60 -3.89 -17.03
C THR A 871 -15.68 -4.89 -16.61
N LEU A 872 -16.80 -4.36 -16.13
CA LEU A 872 -18.01 -5.13 -15.83
C LEU A 872 -18.74 -5.46 -17.12
N SER A 873 -19.27 -6.68 -17.21
CA SER A 873 -20.22 -7.07 -18.26
C SER A 873 -21.60 -7.21 -17.62
N CYS A 874 -22.50 -6.30 -17.95
CA CYS A 874 -23.73 -6.04 -17.20
C CYS A 874 -24.96 -6.76 -17.76
N GLY A 875 -24.75 -7.81 -18.55
CA GLY A 875 -25.81 -8.61 -19.16
C GLY A 875 -26.27 -8.09 -20.53
N THR A 876 -27.25 -8.78 -21.10
CA THR A 876 -27.91 -8.46 -22.36
C THR A 876 -29.41 -8.34 -22.14
N CYS A 877 -30.02 -7.37 -22.82
CA CYS A 877 -31.44 -7.07 -22.65
C CYS A 877 -32.28 -8.11 -23.41
N THR A 878 -33.37 -8.60 -22.83
CA THR A 878 -34.23 -9.60 -23.47
C THR A 878 -35.07 -8.96 -24.58
N ALA A 879 -35.03 -9.53 -25.79
CA ALA A 879 -35.81 -9.03 -26.92
C ALA A 879 -37.31 -8.92 -26.59
N PRO A 880 -38.00 -7.83 -26.98
CA PRO A 880 -37.58 -6.78 -27.92
C PRO A 880 -36.83 -5.59 -27.27
N ALA A 881 -36.42 -5.68 -26.00
CA ALA A 881 -35.64 -4.59 -25.38
C ALA A 881 -34.22 -4.53 -25.94
N VAL A 882 -33.69 -3.32 -26.12
CA VAL A 882 -32.31 -3.07 -26.56
C VAL A 882 -31.53 -2.24 -25.53
N CYS A 883 -30.20 -2.34 -25.59
CA CYS A 883 -29.31 -1.67 -24.63
C CYS A 883 -29.20 -0.19 -24.97
N SER A 884 -29.79 0.65 -24.12
CA SER A 884 -29.65 2.10 -24.24
C SER A 884 -28.22 2.56 -23.89
N THR A 885 -27.84 3.76 -24.34
CA THR A 885 -26.55 4.39 -24.00
C THR A 885 -26.38 4.71 -22.51
N GLY A 886 -27.46 4.63 -21.72
CA GLY A 886 -27.43 4.67 -20.24
C GLY A 886 -27.33 3.30 -19.58
N GLY A 887 -27.12 2.22 -20.36
CA GLY A 887 -26.99 0.86 -19.85
C GLY A 887 -28.31 0.22 -19.37
N LYS A 888 -29.46 0.81 -19.67
CA LYS A 888 -30.80 0.30 -19.30
C LYS A 888 -31.44 -0.51 -20.42
N CYS A 889 -32.19 -1.55 -20.05
CA CYS A 889 -33.08 -2.28 -20.97
C CYS A 889 -34.28 -1.39 -21.32
N SER A 890 -34.47 -1.00 -22.59
CA SER A 890 -35.68 -0.27 -23.00
C SER A 890 -36.39 -0.92 -24.18
N THR A 891 -37.73 -0.98 -24.08
CA THR A 891 -38.67 -1.40 -25.14
C THR A 891 -39.30 -0.21 -25.87
N SER A 892 -38.87 1.03 -25.59
CA SER A 892 -39.41 2.24 -26.21
C SER A 892 -38.99 2.36 -27.69
N SER A 893 -39.75 1.70 -28.56
CA SER A 893 -39.80 1.82 -30.03
C SER A 893 -38.69 2.68 -30.67
N CYS A 894 -37.51 2.09 -30.85
CA CYS A 894 -36.55 2.66 -31.78
C CYS A 894 -37.10 2.42 -33.20
N VAL A 895 -37.48 3.49 -33.90
CA VAL A 895 -37.92 3.42 -35.29
C VAL A 895 -36.67 3.44 -36.16
N PRO A 896 -36.35 2.36 -36.91
CA PRO A 896 -35.16 2.32 -37.75
C PRO A 896 -35.21 3.46 -38.78
N THR A 897 -34.10 4.19 -38.92
CA THR A 897 -33.98 5.19 -39.98
C THR A 897 -33.96 4.52 -41.35
N THR A 898 -34.36 5.24 -42.40
CA THR A 898 -34.39 4.73 -43.78
C THR A 898 -33.27 5.35 -44.61
N CYS A 899 -32.87 4.68 -45.70
CA CYS A 899 -31.84 5.19 -46.62
C CYS A 899 -32.21 6.59 -47.14
N THR A 900 -33.48 6.78 -47.48
CA THR A 900 -34.04 8.06 -47.91
C THR A 900 -33.99 9.13 -46.82
N ALA A 901 -34.23 8.77 -45.55
CA ALA A 901 -34.16 9.71 -44.42
C ALA A 901 -32.72 10.10 -44.06
N LEU A 902 -31.73 9.21 -44.25
CA LEU A 902 -30.30 9.53 -44.14
C LEU A 902 -29.73 10.24 -45.38
N GLY A 903 -30.47 10.26 -46.49
CA GLY A 903 -29.97 10.74 -47.78
C GLY A 903 -28.98 9.80 -48.47
N TYR A 904 -28.89 8.53 -48.07
CA TYR A 904 -27.99 7.53 -48.65
C TYR A 904 -28.64 6.71 -49.77
N GLU A 905 -27.88 6.45 -50.82
CA GLU A 905 -28.27 5.78 -52.08
C GLU A 905 -27.58 4.44 -52.29
N CYS A 906 -26.46 4.17 -51.60
CA CYS A 906 -25.83 2.87 -51.58
C CYS A 906 -25.04 2.61 -50.27
N GLY A 907 -24.64 1.36 -50.04
CA GLY A 907 -23.84 0.93 -48.87
C GLY A 907 -24.65 0.42 -47.67
N SER A 908 -23.92 -0.07 -46.66
CA SER A 908 -24.46 -0.65 -45.42
C SER A 908 -24.22 0.30 -44.26
N TRP A 909 -25.29 0.71 -43.58
CA TRP A 909 -25.26 1.76 -42.55
C TRP A 909 -25.95 1.28 -41.26
N ALA A 910 -25.59 1.86 -40.11
CA ALA A 910 -26.33 1.59 -38.88
C ALA A 910 -27.73 2.23 -38.97
N ASP A 911 -28.77 1.48 -38.59
CA ASP A 911 -30.16 1.93 -38.67
C ASP A 911 -30.61 2.84 -37.50
N GLY A 912 -29.68 3.17 -36.59
CA GLY A 912 -29.94 3.92 -35.35
C GLY A 912 -30.47 3.08 -34.19
N CYS A 913 -30.81 1.80 -34.42
CA CYS A 913 -31.48 0.89 -33.50
C CYS A 913 -30.71 -0.41 -33.22
N GLY A 914 -29.53 -0.58 -33.83
CA GLY A 914 -28.66 -1.76 -33.67
C GLY A 914 -28.74 -2.76 -34.82
N GLY A 915 -29.56 -2.48 -35.85
CA GLY A 915 -29.59 -3.22 -37.11
C GLY A 915 -28.72 -2.56 -38.19
N THR A 916 -28.57 -3.27 -39.32
CA THR A 916 -27.84 -2.78 -40.50
C THR A 916 -28.82 -2.49 -41.64
N LEU A 917 -28.94 -1.21 -41.98
CA LEU A 917 -29.68 -0.67 -43.10
C LEU A 917 -28.86 -0.82 -44.39
N ASN A 918 -29.31 -1.66 -45.33
CA ASN A 918 -28.66 -1.83 -46.63
C ASN A 918 -29.34 -0.97 -47.70
N CYS A 919 -28.63 0.05 -48.19
CA CYS A 919 -29.11 0.98 -49.22
C CYS A 919 -28.84 0.52 -50.65
N GLY A 920 -28.39 -0.73 -50.83
CA GLY A 920 -28.12 -1.34 -52.14
C GLY A 920 -26.76 -0.96 -52.74
N PRO A 921 -26.43 -1.50 -53.92
CA PRO A 921 -25.29 -1.08 -54.73
C PRO A 921 -25.66 0.11 -55.61
N CYS A 922 -24.67 0.94 -55.94
CA CYS A 922 -24.85 2.08 -56.83
C CYS A 922 -25.01 1.59 -58.29
N ALA A 923 -26.01 2.11 -59.03
CA ALA A 923 -26.27 1.67 -60.42
C ALA A 923 -25.15 2.04 -61.41
N ALA A 924 -24.38 3.08 -61.10
CA ALA A 924 -23.11 3.43 -61.73
C ALA A 924 -22.21 4.14 -60.69
N GLY A 925 -20.88 3.95 -60.79
CA GLY A 925 -19.92 4.51 -59.84
C GLY A 925 -19.71 3.64 -58.59
N THR A 926 -19.11 4.22 -57.55
CA THR A 926 -18.77 3.54 -56.29
C THR A 926 -19.47 4.21 -55.11
N CYS A 927 -19.80 3.44 -54.06
CA CYS A 927 -20.42 3.97 -52.85
C CYS A 927 -19.40 4.83 -52.09
N GLY A 928 -19.71 6.11 -51.89
CA GLY A 928 -18.76 7.09 -51.39
C GLY A 928 -17.87 7.73 -52.47
N GLY A 929 -18.05 7.36 -53.75
CA GLY A 929 -17.39 8.02 -54.86
C GLY A 929 -17.76 9.51 -54.92
N GLY A 930 -16.79 10.38 -55.22
CA GLY A 930 -16.98 11.84 -55.16
C GLY A 930 -16.93 12.47 -53.76
N GLY A 931 -16.58 11.71 -52.70
CA GLY A 931 -16.26 12.26 -51.39
C GLY A 931 -17.44 12.45 -50.42
N VAL A 932 -18.65 11.96 -50.77
CA VAL A 932 -19.82 12.00 -49.89
C VAL A 932 -20.21 10.57 -49.48
N PRO A 933 -20.06 10.18 -48.20
CA PRO A 933 -20.45 8.86 -47.71
C PRO A 933 -21.91 8.53 -48.06
N GLY A 934 -22.14 7.30 -48.49
CA GLY A 934 -23.48 6.78 -48.82
C GLY A 934 -24.07 7.28 -50.14
N LYS A 935 -23.38 8.11 -50.92
CA LYS A 935 -23.83 8.53 -52.27
C LYS A 935 -23.16 7.73 -53.39
N CYS A 936 -23.84 7.64 -54.53
CA CYS A 936 -23.28 7.11 -55.77
C CYS A 936 -22.38 8.18 -56.43
N GLY A 937 -21.12 7.87 -56.77
CA GLY A 937 -20.30 8.85 -57.48
C GLY A 937 -19.07 8.29 -58.20
N GLY A 938 -18.41 9.19 -58.95
CA GLY A 938 -17.27 8.88 -59.82
C GLY A 938 -15.92 8.72 -59.08
N PRO A 939 -14.89 8.20 -59.76
CA PRO A 939 -13.64 7.75 -59.14
C PRO A 939 -12.64 8.85 -58.75
N SER A 940 -13.04 10.12 -58.71
CA SER A 940 -12.16 11.24 -58.33
C SER A 940 -12.66 11.95 -57.08
N CYS A 941 -11.95 11.75 -55.96
CA CYS A 941 -12.17 12.54 -54.75
C CYS A 941 -11.56 13.94 -54.96
N THR A 942 -12.40 14.98 -54.89
CA THR A 942 -11.93 16.36 -54.99
C THR A 942 -11.74 16.90 -53.58
N ALA A 943 -10.50 17.14 -53.19
CA ALA A 943 -10.15 17.62 -51.85
C ALA A 943 -10.89 18.94 -51.52
N THR A 944 -11.39 19.06 -50.29
CA THR A 944 -11.99 20.30 -49.81
C THR A 944 -10.94 21.40 -49.65
N THR A 945 -11.38 22.66 -49.54
CA THR A 945 -10.47 23.82 -49.42
C THR A 945 -10.74 24.60 -48.14
N CYS A 946 -9.76 25.39 -47.69
CA CYS A 946 -9.87 26.20 -46.47
C CYS A 946 -11.05 27.19 -46.55
N ALA A 947 -11.27 27.76 -47.74
CA ALA A 947 -12.41 28.64 -48.00
C ALA A 947 -13.75 27.89 -47.93
N ALA A 948 -13.83 26.64 -48.41
CA ALA A 948 -15.04 25.83 -48.34
C ALA A 948 -15.38 25.35 -46.92
N LEU A 949 -14.36 25.11 -46.07
CA LEU A 949 -14.54 24.82 -44.65
C LEU A 949 -14.77 26.08 -43.79
N GLY A 950 -14.52 27.27 -44.35
CA GLY A 950 -14.54 28.52 -43.60
C GLY A 950 -13.41 28.64 -42.58
N TYR A 951 -12.26 28.00 -42.78
CA TYR A 951 -11.12 28.04 -41.87
C TYR A 951 -10.01 28.98 -42.36
N ASP A 952 -9.55 29.84 -41.44
CA ASP A 952 -8.52 30.86 -41.67
C ASP A 952 -7.15 30.42 -41.11
N CYS A 953 -7.13 29.36 -40.28
CA CYS A 953 -5.95 28.88 -39.57
C CYS A 953 -6.00 27.37 -39.29
N GLY A 954 -4.82 26.74 -39.10
CA GLY A 954 -4.66 25.35 -38.65
C GLY A 954 -4.59 24.30 -39.77
N SER A 955 -4.28 23.06 -39.38
CA SER A 955 -4.21 21.90 -40.28
C SER A 955 -5.42 20.99 -40.08
N TRP A 956 -6.07 20.59 -41.17
CA TRP A 956 -7.37 19.93 -41.21
C TRP A 956 -7.36 18.76 -42.21
N PRO A 957 -8.16 17.69 -42.01
CA PRO A 957 -8.30 16.64 -43.02
C PRO A 957 -9.01 17.19 -44.27
N ASP A 958 -8.55 16.80 -45.45
CA ASP A 958 -9.06 17.31 -46.74
C ASP A 958 -10.31 16.61 -47.28
N GLY A 959 -10.83 15.62 -46.55
CA GLY A 959 -11.96 14.77 -46.96
C GLY A 959 -11.60 13.60 -47.88
N CYS A 960 -10.37 13.54 -48.37
CA CYS A 960 -9.85 12.53 -49.31
C CYS A 960 -8.66 11.71 -48.75
N GLY A 961 -8.24 11.97 -47.52
CA GLY A 961 -7.15 11.27 -46.83
C GLY A 961 -5.82 12.06 -46.77
N GLY A 962 -5.78 13.26 -47.33
CA GLY A 962 -4.69 14.22 -47.19
C GLY A 962 -4.92 15.23 -46.06
N THR A 963 -3.95 16.12 -45.86
CA THR A 963 -4.00 17.20 -44.86
C THR A 963 -3.93 18.57 -45.54
N LEU A 964 -4.99 19.34 -45.34
CA LEU A 964 -5.16 20.72 -45.76
C LEU A 964 -4.54 21.67 -44.73
N THR A 965 -3.67 22.59 -45.14
CA THR A 965 -3.08 23.59 -44.23
C THR A 965 -3.64 24.97 -44.55
N CYS A 966 -4.41 25.51 -43.61
CA CYS A 966 -5.07 26.80 -43.73
C CYS A 966 -4.31 27.82 -42.89
N GLY A 967 -3.64 28.80 -43.51
CA GLY A 967 -3.17 30.05 -42.88
C GLY A 967 -2.37 29.98 -41.57
N THR A 968 -2.03 31.17 -41.06
CA THR A 968 -1.52 31.38 -39.69
C THR A 968 -2.08 32.69 -39.17
N CYS A 969 -2.42 32.75 -37.87
CA CYS A 969 -2.99 33.96 -37.28
C CYS A 969 -1.91 35.00 -36.98
N THR A 970 -2.19 36.26 -37.28
CA THR A 970 -1.31 37.38 -36.91
C THR A 970 -1.43 37.63 -35.40
N PRO A 971 -0.33 37.64 -34.62
CA PRO A 971 -0.39 37.93 -33.18
C PRO A 971 -1.05 39.30 -32.89
N PRO A 972 -1.86 39.42 -31.82
CA PRO A 972 -2.05 38.47 -30.72
C PRO A 972 -3.15 37.41 -30.95
N ALA A 973 -3.75 37.32 -32.15
CA ALA A 973 -4.78 36.33 -32.41
C ALA A 973 -4.19 34.90 -32.49
N SER A 974 -4.89 33.92 -31.95
CA SER A 974 -4.54 32.50 -32.01
C SER A 974 -5.59 31.70 -32.77
N CYS A 975 -5.20 30.52 -33.27
CA CYS A 975 -6.14 29.66 -34.00
C CYS A 975 -7.10 28.98 -33.03
N GLY A 976 -8.40 29.19 -33.22
CA GLY A 976 -9.43 28.84 -32.23
C GLY A 976 -9.64 29.90 -31.14
N GLY A 977 -8.88 31.00 -31.14
CA GLY A 977 -8.91 32.04 -30.09
C GLY A 977 -10.20 32.86 -30.01
N SER A 978 -11.13 32.68 -30.95
CA SER A 978 -12.50 33.21 -30.94
C SER A 978 -13.53 32.26 -30.29
N GLY A 979 -13.11 31.08 -29.84
CA GLY A 979 -14.02 30.01 -29.41
C GLY A 979 -14.59 29.17 -30.57
N VAL A 980 -14.20 29.46 -31.81
CA VAL A 980 -14.60 28.70 -33.01
C VAL A 980 -13.37 28.05 -33.63
N ALA A 981 -13.39 26.72 -33.77
CA ALA A 981 -12.31 25.95 -34.38
C ALA A 981 -11.98 26.44 -35.81
N GLY A 982 -10.70 26.52 -36.15
CA GLY A 982 -10.24 26.96 -37.48
C GLY A 982 -10.40 28.46 -37.77
N LYS A 983 -10.90 29.26 -36.82
CA LYS A 983 -10.97 30.73 -36.93
C LYS A 983 -9.90 31.41 -36.08
N CYS A 984 -9.27 32.45 -36.63
CA CYS A 984 -8.41 33.34 -35.84
C CYS A 984 -9.25 34.21 -34.92
N GLY A 985 -8.85 34.36 -33.66
CA GLY A 985 -9.48 35.28 -32.72
C GLY A 985 -8.59 35.64 -31.55
N ALA A 986 -8.96 36.71 -30.85
CA ALA A 986 -8.32 37.13 -29.61
C ALA A 986 -9.22 36.76 -28.41
N PRO A 987 -8.66 36.20 -27.33
CA PRO A 987 -9.44 35.76 -26.18
C PRO A 987 -10.01 36.94 -25.40
N THR A 988 -11.33 37.06 -25.34
CA THR A 988 -12.04 37.97 -24.43
C THR A 988 -12.12 37.39 -23.02
N CYS A 989 -10.98 37.33 -22.34
CA CYS A 989 -10.95 37.17 -20.90
C CYS A 989 -10.94 38.56 -20.26
N THR A 990 -11.81 38.80 -19.27
CA THR A 990 -11.87 40.10 -18.56
C THR A 990 -10.96 40.03 -17.33
N PRO A 991 -9.83 40.75 -17.28
CA PRO A 991 -8.91 40.70 -16.15
C PRO A 991 -9.60 41.12 -14.85
N LYS A 992 -9.31 40.41 -13.76
CA LYS A 992 -9.64 40.91 -12.42
C LYS A 992 -8.78 42.13 -12.10
N THR A 993 -9.19 42.92 -11.11
CA THR A 993 -8.36 44.01 -10.57
C THR A 993 -7.74 43.58 -9.24
N CYS A 994 -6.69 44.26 -8.79
CA CYS A 994 -6.07 44.01 -7.48
C CYS A 994 -7.07 44.05 -6.32
N LEU A 995 -7.98 45.03 -6.34
CA LEU A 995 -9.10 45.13 -5.40
C LEU A 995 -10.06 43.92 -5.49
N GLY A 996 -10.36 43.46 -6.71
CA GLY A 996 -11.16 42.26 -6.96
C GLY A 996 -10.47 40.92 -6.62
N LEU A 997 -9.18 40.95 -6.26
CA LEU A 997 -8.40 39.83 -5.73
C LEU A 997 -8.08 39.97 -4.24
N GLY A 998 -8.32 41.15 -3.64
CA GLY A 998 -7.99 41.45 -2.25
C GLY A 998 -6.53 41.86 -1.99
N TYR A 999 -5.72 42.08 -3.04
CA TYR A 999 -4.29 42.39 -2.93
C TYR A 999 -3.98 43.89 -2.99
N GLU A 1000 -3.05 44.33 -2.15
CA GLU A 1000 -2.60 45.72 -1.96
C GLU A 1000 -1.16 45.97 -2.46
N CYS A 1001 -0.46 44.91 -2.85
CA CYS A 1001 0.93 44.98 -3.31
C CYS A 1001 1.33 43.72 -4.09
N GLY A 1002 2.43 43.79 -4.84
CA GLY A 1002 3.04 42.64 -5.50
C GLY A 1002 2.40 42.26 -6.84
N SER A 1003 2.97 41.24 -7.48
CA SER A 1003 2.60 40.83 -8.84
C SER A 1003 1.75 39.56 -8.85
N TRP A 1004 0.51 39.66 -9.34
CA TRP A 1004 -0.50 38.60 -9.25
C TRP A 1004 -1.13 38.27 -10.60
N ALA A 1005 -1.44 37.00 -10.85
CA ALA A 1005 -2.15 36.60 -12.06
C ALA A 1005 -3.56 37.21 -12.09
N ASP A 1006 -3.94 37.79 -13.22
CA ASP A 1006 -5.21 38.49 -13.42
C ASP A 1006 -6.43 37.58 -13.64
N GLY A 1007 -6.20 36.26 -13.71
CA GLY A 1007 -7.18 35.24 -14.07
C GLY A 1007 -7.31 34.97 -15.58
N CYS A 1008 -6.55 35.69 -16.41
CA CYS A 1008 -6.61 35.71 -17.87
C CYS A 1008 -5.26 35.46 -18.55
N GLY A 1009 -4.19 35.28 -17.78
CA GLY A 1009 -2.83 35.07 -18.29
C GLY A 1009 -1.96 36.33 -18.29
N GLY A 1010 -2.51 37.48 -17.87
CA GLY A 1010 -1.75 38.68 -17.55
C GLY A 1010 -1.30 38.70 -16.09
N VAL A 1011 -0.40 39.65 -15.77
CA VAL A 1011 0.09 39.89 -14.42
C VAL A 1011 -0.26 41.32 -14.01
N LEU A 1012 -1.09 41.45 -12.98
CA LEU A 1012 -1.39 42.71 -12.30
C LEU A 1012 -0.23 43.07 -11.39
N SER A 1013 0.29 44.28 -11.49
CA SER A 1013 1.21 44.83 -10.50
C SER A 1013 0.41 45.68 -9.52
N CYS A 1014 0.15 45.13 -8.33
CA CYS A 1014 -0.78 45.69 -7.35
C CYS A 1014 -0.18 46.76 -6.45
N GLY A 1015 0.88 47.43 -6.90
CA GLY A 1015 1.59 48.46 -6.15
C GLY A 1015 2.75 47.90 -5.33
N VAL A 1016 3.49 48.82 -4.71
CA VAL A 1016 4.58 48.55 -3.77
C VAL A 1016 4.24 49.19 -2.43
N CYS A 1017 4.58 48.49 -1.35
CA CYS A 1017 4.34 49.00 0.00
C CYS A 1017 5.25 50.19 0.29
N THR A 1018 4.71 51.25 0.90
CA THR A 1018 5.53 52.32 1.45
C THR A 1018 6.35 51.79 2.63
N PRO A 1019 7.68 51.97 2.64
CA PRO A 1019 8.53 51.56 3.77
C PRO A 1019 8.03 52.17 5.10
N PRO A 1020 8.05 51.42 6.21
CA PRO A 1020 8.74 50.13 6.41
C PRO A 1020 7.91 48.87 6.10
N ALA A 1021 6.73 48.99 5.47
CA ALA A 1021 5.90 47.82 5.15
C ALA A 1021 6.47 47.02 3.96
N THR A 1022 6.35 45.70 4.04
CA THR A 1022 6.85 44.74 3.03
C THR A 1022 5.69 43.87 2.53
N CYS A 1023 5.65 43.63 1.23
CA CYS A 1023 4.55 42.87 0.63
C CYS A 1023 4.61 41.39 1.01
N GLY A 1024 3.53 40.86 1.59
CA GLY A 1024 3.44 39.44 1.95
C GLY A 1024 4.08 39.07 3.29
N ALA A 1025 4.51 40.05 4.10
CA ALA A 1025 5.29 39.81 5.31
C ALA A 1025 4.53 39.10 6.46
N SER A 1026 3.19 39.13 6.46
CA SER A 1026 2.35 38.26 7.31
C SER A 1026 1.24 37.59 6.50
N THR A 1027 0.60 38.33 5.59
CA THR A 1027 -0.47 37.83 4.72
C THR A 1027 -0.10 38.05 3.25
N PRO A 1028 -0.13 37.01 2.37
CA PRO A 1028 0.21 37.16 0.95
C PRO A 1028 -0.56 38.29 0.26
N GLY A 1029 0.18 39.22 -0.34
CA GLY A 1029 -0.39 40.37 -1.06
C GLY A 1029 -0.95 41.50 -0.18
N LYS A 1030 -0.63 41.52 1.12
CA LYS A 1030 -0.86 42.66 2.03
C LYS A 1030 0.46 43.34 2.41
N CYS A 1031 0.38 44.62 2.76
CA CYS A 1031 1.53 45.42 3.21
C CYS A 1031 1.68 45.36 4.73
N ASP A 1032 2.51 44.43 5.22
CA ASP A 1032 2.72 44.20 6.66
C ASP A 1032 4.16 44.57 7.08
N VAL A 1033 4.35 44.94 8.35
CA VAL A 1033 5.65 45.38 8.90
C VAL A 1033 6.34 44.29 9.72
N SER A 1034 7.20 43.48 9.09
CA SER A 1034 8.19 42.66 9.79
C SER A 1034 9.61 43.00 9.29
N THR A 1035 10.56 43.14 10.22
CA THR A 1035 11.82 43.85 10.00
C THR A 1035 12.87 42.97 9.29
N CYS A 1036 12.97 43.11 7.97
CA CYS A 1036 14.10 42.62 7.18
C CYS A 1036 15.03 43.79 6.82
N THR A 1037 16.36 43.61 6.96
CA THR A 1037 17.36 44.64 6.59
C THR A 1037 18.12 44.16 5.35
N PRO A 1038 17.99 44.83 4.19
CA PRO A 1038 18.66 44.41 2.94
C PRO A 1038 20.18 44.38 3.06
N LYS A 1039 20.81 43.38 2.43
CA LYS A 1039 22.28 43.26 2.34
C LYS A 1039 22.84 44.11 1.21
N SER A 1040 24.02 44.70 1.40
CA SER A 1040 24.76 45.36 0.32
C SER A 1040 25.53 44.37 -0.55
N CYS A 1041 25.94 44.79 -1.74
CA CYS A 1041 26.81 44.00 -2.62
C CYS A 1041 28.12 43.56 -1.94
N ALA A 1042 28.65 44.39 -1.02
CA ALA A 1042 29.85 44.07 -0.24
C ALA A 1042 29.58 42.95 0.78
N ASP A 1043 28.42 42.99 1.47
CA ASP A 1043 28.01 41.97 2.45
C ASP A 1043 27.72 40.60 1.79
N MET A 1044 27.48 40.59 0.49
CA MET A 1044 27.20 39.40 -0.33
C MET A 1044 28.40 38.93 -1.15
N GLY A 1045 29.51 39.67 -1.17
CA GLY A 1045 30.68 39.35 -2.00
C GLY A 1045 30.46 39.48 -3.52
N VAL A 1046 29.35 40.09 -3.96
CA VAL A 1046 28.99 40.23 -5.37
C VAL A 1046 29.61 41.51 -5.94
N LYS A 1047 30.36 41.39 -7.04
CA LYS A 1047 31.15 42.50 -7.61
C LYS A 1047 30.49 43.23 -8.78
N CYS A 1048 29.51 42.62 -9.47
CA CYS A 1048 28.77 43.22 -10.58
C CYS A 1048 27.48 42.42 -10.86
N GLY A 1049 26.49 43.06 -11.48
CA GLY A 1049 25.22 42.48 -11.92
C GLY A 1049 24.08 42.53 -10.90
N PRO A 1050 22.83 42.28 -11.34
CA PRO A 1050 21.66 42.23 -10.47
C PRO A 1050 21.71 41.01 -9.53
N SER A 1051 21.41 41.22 -8.25
CA SER A 1051 21.41 40.18 -7.20
C SER A 1051 20.27 40.41 -6.20
N GLY A 1052 19.78 39.33 -5.59
CA GLY A 1052 18.74 39.44 -4.56
C GLY A 1052 19.31 39.98 -3.25
N ASP A 1053 18.67 40.98 -2.66
CA ASP A 1053 19.14 41.70 -1.47
C ASP A 1053 18.95 40.94 -0.13
N GLY A 1054 18.41 39.72 -0.18
CA GLY A 1054 18.08 38.90 0.98
C GLY A 1054 16.72 39.21 1.64
N CYS A 1055 16.02 40.25 1.20
CA CYS A 1055 14.70 40.68 1.69
C CYS A 1055 13.60 40.68 0.61
N GLY A 1056 13.93 40.23 -0.62
CA GLY A 1056 12.99 40.12 -1.74
C GLY A 1056 13.07 41.27 -2.74
N GLY A 1057 13.96 42.23 -2.52
CA GLY A 1057 14.37 43.22 -3.53
C GLY A 1057 15.53 42.71 -4.39
N THR A 1058 15.77 43.41 -5.50
CA THR A 1058 16.93 43.19 -6.37
C THR A 1058 17.82 44.43 -6.31
N ILE A 1059 19.08 44.25 -5.95
CA ILE A 1059 20.13 45.27 -5.97
C ILE A 1059 21.04 45.05 -7.18
N ASP A 1060 21.32 46.09 -7.95
CA ASP A 1060 22.28 46.05 -9.06
C ASP A 1060 23.67 46.42 -8.55
N CYS A 1061 24.60 45.46 -8.61
CA CYS A 1061 25.98 45.64 -8.17
C CYS A 1061 26.89 46.25 -9.26
N GLY A 1062 26.32 46.72 -10.39
CA GLY A 1062 27.00 47.47 -11.43
C GLY A 1062 27.36 46.65 -12.67
N ALA A 1063 27.74 47.31 -13.77
CA ALA A 1063 28.01 46.63 -15.04
C ALA A 1063 29.28 45.75 -14.98
N CYS A 1064 29.17 44.49 -15.40
CA CYS A 1064 30.31 43.59 -15.51
C CYS A 1064 31.20 43.94 -16.73
N PRO A 1065 32.55 43.87 -16.62
CA PRO A 1065 33.46 44.12 -17.75
C PRO A 1065 33.30 43.10 -18.90
N PRO A 1066 33.62 43.48 -20.16
CA PRO A 1066 33.49 42.57 -21.30
C PRO A 1066 34.45 41.37 -21.18
N GLY A 1067 33.88 40.15 -21.18
CA GLY A 1067 34.63 38.89 -21.08
C GLY A 1067 34.00 37.87 -20.12
N GLY A 1068 33.10 38.30 -19.23
CA GLY A 1068 32.36 37.43 -18.32
C GLY A 1068 30.95 37.07 -18.81
N GLY A 1069 30.84 36.27 -19.88
CA GLY A 1069 29.54 35.82 -20.39
C GLY A 1069 29.70 34.71 -21.43
N CYS A 1070 28.88 33.66 -21.32
CA CYS A 1070 28.96 32.47 -22.17
C CYS A 1070 28.86 32.79 -23.67
N THR A 1071 29.87 32.40 -24.45
CA THR A 1071 29.89 32.55 -25.92
C THR A 1071 29.30 31.30 -26.59
N PRO A 1072 28.21 31.42 -27.38
CA PRO A 1072 27.60 30.28 -28.06
C PRO A 1072 28.55 29.53 -28.99
N LEU A 1073 28.50 28.20 -28.96
CA LEU A 1073 29.26 27.33 -29.86
C LEU A 1073 28.73 27.43 -31.31
N THR A 1074 29.63 27.27 -32.29
CA THR A 1074 29.27 27.17 -33.71
C THR A 1074 29.23 25.70 -34.15
N CYS A 1075 28.54 25.41 -35.26
CA CYS A 1075 28.24 24.02 -35.65
C CYS A 1075 29.46 23.11 -35.84
N GLY A 1076 30.65 23.63 -36.17
CA GLY A 1076 31.92 22.88 -36.04
C GLY A 1076 31.94 21.48 -36.69
N GLY A 1077 31.30 21.30 -37.86
CA GLY A 1077 31.19 20.00 -38.55
C GLY A 1077 30.10 19.04 -38.04
N ARG A 1078 29.31 19.45 -37.04
CA ARG A 1078 28.18 18.70 -36.47
C ARG A 1078 26.91 18.94 -37.28
N CYS A 1079 25.94 18.05 -37.09
CA CYS A 1079 24.67 18.02 -37.82
C CYS A 1079 23.47 17.77 -36.87
N GLY A 1080 22.26 18.20 -37.28
CA GLY A 1080 21.05 18.15 -36.47
C GLY A 1080 20.95 19.23 -35.38
N PRO A 1081 19.91 19.19 -34.51
CA PRO A 1081 19.78 20.10 -33.37
C PRO A 1081 20.86 19.82 -32.32
N GLN A 1082 21.57 20.86 -31.88
CA GLN A 1082 22.65 20.80 -30.90
C GLN A 1082 22.38 21.81 -29.78
N GLY A 1083 22.93 21.57 -28.58
CA GLY A 1083 22.98 22.62 -27.54
C GLY A 1083 24.08 23.62 -27.86
N ASP A 1084 23.81 24.91 -27.72
CA ASP A 1084 24.80 25.98 -27.98
C ASP A 1084 25.84 26.17 -26.85
N GLY A 1085 25.67 25.47 -25.73
CA GLY A 1085 26.50 25.57 -24.53
C GLY A 1085 26.07 26.65 -23.54
N CYS A 1086 25.11 27.50 -23.89
CA CYS A 1086 24.66 28.66 -23.11
C CYS A 1086 23.14 28.64 -22.79
N GLY A 1087 22.42 27.57 -23.17
CA GLY A 1087 21.01 27.36 -22.87
C GLY A 1087 20.07 27.47 -24.07
N GLY A 1088 20.60 27.72 -25.27
CA GLY A 1088 19.87 27.73 -26.54
C GLY A 1088 20.06 26.44 -27.36
N VAL A 1089 19.27 26.32 -28.43
CA VAL A 1089 19.37 25.22 -29.41
C VAL A 1089 19.91 25.76 -30.73
N LEU A 1090 21.07 25.23 -31.12
CA LEU A 1090 21.74 25.50 -32.38
C LEU A 1090 21.26 24.51 -33.46
N THR A 1091 20.66 25.01 -34.54
CA THR A 1091 20.20 24.17 -35.66
C THR A 1091 21.30 23.99 -36.70
N CYS A 1092 22.00 22.85 -36.67
CA CYS A 1092 23.03 22.51 -37.63
C CYS A 1092 22.48 21.69 -38.83
N PRO A 1093 23.21 21.60 -39.96
CA PRO A 1093 22.75 20.91 -41.19
C PRO A 1093 22.32 19.47 -40.96
N ALA A 1094 21.51 18.88 -41.83
CA ALA A 1094 21.06 17.48 -41.68
C ALA A 1094 22.22 16.48 -41.88
N CYS A 1095 22.29 15.43 -41.05
CA CYS A 1095 23.34 14.41 -41.13
C CYS A 1095 23.15 13.49 -42.35
N PRO A 1096 24.13 13.34 -43.26
CA PRO A 1096 24.08 12.33 -44.31
C PRO A 1096 24.40 10.95 -43.71
N GLY A 1097 23.49 9.97 -43.83
CA GLY A 1097 23.85 8.55 -43.73
C GLY A 1097 23.47 7.76 -42.47
N GLY A 1098 22.91 8.38 -41.42
CA GLY A 1098 22.19 7.65 -40.35
C GLY A 1098 22.99 6.82 -39.34
N THR A 1099 24.33 6.73 -39.44
CA THR A 1099 25.19 6.09 -38.43
C THR A 1099 26.12 7.10 -37.76
N CYS A 1100 26.10 7.13 -36.43
CA CYS A 1100 26.96 8.01 -35.64
C CYS A 1100 28.37 7.43 -35.53
N VAL A 1101 29.40 8.24 -35.81
CA VAL A 1101 30.80 7.86 -35.65
C VAL A 1101 31.35 8.52 -34.38
N PRO A 1102 31.76 7.74 -33.36
CA PRO A 1102 32.21 8.30 -32.09
C PRO A 1102 33.55 9.02 -32.24
N THR A 1103 33.69 10.15 -31.54
CA THR A 1103 34.96 10.90 -31.48
C THR A 1103 36.01 10.17 -30.63
N THR A 1104 37.25 10.66 -30.64
CA THR A 1104 38.33 10.16 -29.77
C THR A 1104 38.83 11.28 -28.87
N CYS A 1105 39.43 10.97 -27.71
CA CYS A 1105 39.99 11.98 -26.81
C CYS A 1105 40.97 12.93 -27.51
N ALA A 1106 41.81 12.40 -28.39
CA ALA A 1106 42.74 13.19 -29.20
C ALA A 1106 42.02 14.12 -30.20
N ALA A 1107 40.97 13.64 -30.88
CA ALA A 1107 40.17 14.44 -31.81
C ALA A 1107 39.30 15.50 -31.10
N ALA A 1108 38.87 15.21 -29.86
CA ALA A 1108 38.17 16.14 -28.98
C ALA A 1108 39.11 17.16 -28.31
N GLY A 1109 40.42 16.93 -28.33
CA GLY A 1109 41.40 17.72 -27.59
C GLY A 1109 41.34 17.51 -26.07
N ALA A 1110 40.70 16.45 -25.57
CA ALA A 1110 40.61 16.12 -24.16
C ALA A 1110 41.88 15.37 -23.69
N GLU A 1111 42.51 15.88 -22.62
CA GLU A 1111 43.76 15.35 -22.04
C GLU A 1111 43.56 14.62 -20.70
N CYS A 1112 42.45 14.89 -20.02
CA CYS A 1112 42.01 14.11 -18.85
C CYS A 1112 40.49 14.25 -18.62
N GLY A 1113 39.93 13.39 -17.77
CA GLY A 1113 38.50 13.34 -17.43
C GLY A 1113 37.61 12.65 -18.46
N LEU A 1114 36.34 12.46 -18.10
CA LEU A 1114 35.34 11.86 -18.99
C LEU A 1114 34.90 12.86 -20.06
N TYR A 1115 34.82 12.43 -21.32
CA TYR A 1115 34.39 13.25 -22.45
C TYR A 1115 33.34 12.50 -23.31
N PRO A 1116 32.19 13.09 -23.67
CA PRO A 1116 31.17 12.42 -24.46
C PRO A 1116 31.61 12.16 -25.90
N ASP A 1117 31.40 10.93 -26.38
CA ASP A 1117 31.84 10.49 -27.71
C ASP A 1117 31.02 11.08 -28.87
N GLY A 1118 29.90 11.74 -28.58
CA GLY A 1118 28.94 12.27 -29.57
C GLY A 1118 27.89 11.26 -30.03
N CYS A 1119 27.99 9.99 -29.62
CA CYS A 1119 27.13 8.87 -29.99
C CYS A 1119 26.44 8.18 -28.79
N GLY A 1120 26.54 8.76 -27.59
CA GLY A 1120 25.85 8.32 -26.38
C GLY A 1120 26.69 7.51 -25.41
N LYS A 1121 28.02 7.45 -25.58
CA LYS A 1121 28.95 6.88 -24.60
C LYS A 1121 29.92 7.94 -24.07
N LEU A 1122 30.57 7.64 -22.95
CA LEU A 1122 31.63 8.46 -22.37
C LEU A 1122 32.99 7.81 -22.66
N LEU A 1123 33.92 8.59 -23.17
CA LEU A 1123 35.34 8.26 -23.29
C LEU A 1123 36.02 8.64 -21.98
N ASP A 1124 36.86 7.77 -21.44
CA ASP A 1124 37.79 8.16 -20.39
C ASP A 1124 39.10 8.64 -21.04
N CYS A 1125 39.39 9.93 -20.90
CA CYS A 1125 40.60 10.55 -21.45
C CYS A 1125 41.77 10.57 -20.46
N GLY A 1126 41.66 9.85 -19.34
CA GLY A 1126 42.74 9.64 -18.38
C GLY A 1126 42.79 10.68 -17.26
N THR A 1127 43.89 10.67 -16.51
CA THR A 1127 44.12 11.58 -15.37
C THR A 1127 45.38 12.43 -15.58
N CYS A 1128 45.34 13.63 -15.02
CA CYS A 1128 46.41 14.62 -15.18
C CYS A 1128 47.50 14.37 -14.11
N VAL A 1129 48.78 14.53 -14.47
CA VAL A 1129 49.90 14.32 -13.52
C VAL A 1129 50.03 15.52 -12.56
N ALA A 1130 50.13 15.24 -11.26
CA ALA A 1130 50.29 16.25 -10.22
C ALA A 1130 51.52 17.17 -10.48
N PRO A 1131 51.44 18.49 -10.21
CA PRO A 1131 50.38 19.19 -9.46
C PRO A 1131 49.19 19.67 -10.33
N LYS A 1132 49.05 19.20 -11.58
CA LYS A 1132 47.95 19.61 -12.46
C LYS A 1132 46.66 18.83 -12.15
N THR A 1133 45.52 19.51 -12.29
CA THR A 1133 44.18 18.93 -12.11
C THR A 1133 43.37 19.05 -13.41
N CYS A 1134 42.33 18.21 -13.54
CA CYS A 1134 41.47 18.22 -14.72
C CYS A 1134 40.55 19.43 -14.67
N GLY A 1135 40.63 20.31 -15.67
CA GLY A 1135 39.95 21.61 -15.62
C GLY A 1135 40.74 22.70 -14.89
N GLY A 1136 41.92 22.41 -14.35
CA GLY A 1136 42.82 23.42 -13.80
C GLY A 1136 43.17 24.47 -14.86
N GLY A 1137 43.27 25.74 -14.45
CA GLY A 1137 43.43 26.86 -15.39
C GLY A 1137 42.17 27.26 -16.16
N GLY A 1138 41.00 26.69 -15.85
CA GLY A 1138 39.70 27.16 -16.37
C GLY A 1138 39.28 26.60 -17.72
N VAL A 1139 39.99 25.61 -18.28
CA VAL A 1139 39.63 24.93 -19.52
C VAL A 1139 39.23 23.48 -19.22
N PRO A 1140 37.95 23.09 -19.37
CA PRO A 1140 37.49 21.72 -19.10
C PRO A 1140 38.26 20.65 -19.87
N ASN A 1141 38.43 19.47 -19.27
CA ASN A 1141 39.11 18.31 -19.83
C ASN A 1141 40.58 18.53 -20.25
N LYS A 1142 41.23 19.60 -19.76
CA LYS A 1142 42.67 19.89 -19.94
C LYS A 1142 43.45 19.75 -18.64
N CYS A 1143 44.75 19.43 -18.75
CA CYS A 1143 45.67 19.38 -17.62
C CYS A 1143 46.20 20.78 -17.27
N GLY A 1144 45.73 21.43 -16.20
CA GLY A 1144 46.24 22.74 -15.80
C GLY A 1144 46.50 22.91 -14.30
N GLY A 1145 47.20 23.98 -13.94
CA GLY A 1145 47.51 24.34 -12.54
C GLY A 1145 46.39 25.15 -11.89
N VAL A 1146 46.38 25.20 -10.56
CA VAL A 1146 45.50 26.07 -9.78
C VAL A 1146 46.12 27.47 -9.71
N MET A 1147 45.32 28.51 -9.98
CA MET A 1147 45.61 29.91 -9.64
C MET A 1147 44.72 30.34 -8.47
#